data_AF-A0A7J2V2W2-F1
#
_entry.id   AF-A0A7J2V2W2-F1
#
_cell.length_a   1.000
_cell.length_b   1.000
_cell.length_c   1.000
_cell.angle_alpha   90.00
_cell.angle_beta   90.00
_cell.angle_gamma   90.00
#
_symmetry.space_group_name_H-M   'P 1'
#
loop_
_entity.id
_entity.type
_entity.pdbx_description
1 polymer ?
#
loop_
_entity_poly.entity_id
_entity_poly.type
_entity_poly.pdbx_seq_one_letter_code
_entity_poly.pdbx_strand_id
1 'polypeptide(L)'
;MGIDEGRVSRTLARLLGRHGFKERVEIYIDGSTGIVLLYKGFRIALEGSYEARVAERNAIERLESGLCDIAVAIWYDRQAFPEEVAEDEIEEILERSVLRARFFIPGEDVTRNLSRFLEKRSKESPRELLTQGWLRVDVPLLRDSIDQAIQHLVLEEMIRKAEEEIEKLINRLIKTLGSVDRDLSICRELYNVFHKLYGISIGEVEDIKEMIYGKAALAILLSAILYESIRAKHGLKPLESLVGGRNGLPALEKAFDSIVKINNQPIFSIAKEIVEKLPIDAQQAIMDLIGFASSIASNKTLLRRDFAGKIYHTIVGSWAVRKNLATYFTSIPSSYLLARLALTTPNQAWQSLSSLDNFRIADLACGSGTLLSASYDGLLYLYTRDRLKEGLEVDVEGFHRTVLEKTLWGLDSLRFATYITTTILALHNPEASPQSMNIYTAPLGIGPNGSVSMGSLDLVQRILANPPRSRGIIRISASRKEEIIDLPERFDLIIMNPPFTRATGRGGRKESGLFGFIVDKHAREKLLRSYKRLREYVRYMLSETSEGKAFLKELETSLSGEGVKTFLEIGQAGEGLLFLYIAGELVKEGGRIAFVLPRNLLSGISWFLARSFLASRFHLEYVIVSNDPEEGYGFSESTDLSECLVIARRVDKHVEDERTCIANLVRKPKTALE
;
A
#
# COMPACT_ATOMS: atom_id res chain seq x y z
N MET A 1 -36.52 -33.25 4.53
CA MET A 1 -35.82 -32.01 4.13
C MET A 1 -34.74 -32.45 3.16
N GLY A 2 -34.95 -32.22 1.86
CA GLY A 2 -34.05 -32.67 0.80
C GLY A 2 -32.67 -32.03 0.93
N ILE A 3 -31.64 -32.70 0.40
CA ILE A 3 -30.27 -32.16 0.33
C ILE A 3 -30.29 -30.85 -0.45
N ASP A 4 -29.95 -29.80 0.28
CA ASP A 4 -29.57 -28.50 -0.26
C ASP A 4 -28.09 -28.54 -0.67
N GLU A 5 -27.74 -27.87 -1.77
CA GLU A 5 -26.38 -27.71 -2.33
C GLU A 5 -25.35 -27.36 -1.24
N GLY A 6 -25.79 -26.62 -0.22
CA GLY A 6 -24.99 -26.29 0.96
C GLY A 6 -24.46 -27.50 1.73
N ARG A 7 -25.18 -28.62 1.83
CA ARG A 7 -24.67 -29.83 2.52
C ARG A 7 -23.49 -30.46 1.79
N VAL A 8 -23.54 -30.53 0.46
CA VAL A 8 -22.45 -31.06 -0.37
C VAL A 8 -21.23 -30.16 -0.26
N SER A 9 -21.41 -28.84 -0.44
CA SER A 9 -20.33 -27.85 -0.30
C SER A 9 -19.67 -27.92 1.08
N ARG A 10 -20.46 -28.03 2.17
CA ARG A 10 -19.94 -28.16 3.55
C ARG A 10 -19.09 -29.40 3.76
N THR A 11 -19.48 -30.52 3.16
CA THR A 11 -18.75 -31.79 3.27
C THR A 11 -17.47 -31.74 2.45
N LEU A 12 -17.52 -31.17 1.23
CA LEU A 12 -16.32 -30.95 0.42
C LEU A 12 -15.31 -30.04 1.11
N ALA A 13 -15.76 -28.95 1.73
CA ALA A 13 -14.92 -28.08 2.54
C ALA A 13 -14.27 -28.81 3.72
N ARG A 14 -14.98 -29.73 4.37
CA ARG A 14 -14.42 -30.59 5.43
C ARG A 14 -13.33 -31.52 4.90
N LEU A 15 -13.55 -32.15 3.75
CA LEU A 15 -12.55 -32.99 3.08
C LEU A 15 -11.30 -32.20 2.73
N LEU A 16 -11.46 -31.00 2.15
CA LEU A 16 -10.33 -30.10 1.88
C LEU A 16 -9.57 -29.71 3.16
N GLY A 17 -10.25 -29.65 4.31
CA GLY A 17 -9.61 -29.49 5.63
C GLY A 17 -8.53 -30.55 5.92
N ARG A 18 -8.72 -31.80 5.48
CA ARG A 18 -7.71 -32.88 5.59
C ARG A 18 -6.48 -32.63 4.72
N HIS A 19 -6.59 -31.76 3.71
CA HIS A 19 -5.53 -31.38 2.79
C HIS A 19 -4.83 -30.06 3.14
N GLY A 20 -5.01 -29.55 4.36
CA GLY A 20 -4.30 -28.38 4.89
C GLY A 20 -4.99 -27.04 4.68
N PHE A 21 -6.22 -27.04 4.17
CA PHE A 21 -7.10 -25.87 4.20
C PHE A 21 -7.50 -25.61 5.66
N LYS A 22 -7.30 -24.39 6.14
CA LYS A 22 -7.58 -23.96 7.52
C LYS A 22 -8.81 -23.07 7.55
N GLU A 23 -9.42 -22.98 8.74
CA GLU A 23 -10.51 -22.04 9.08
C GLU A 23 -11.68 -22.04 8.08
N ARG A 24 -12.75 -22.78 8.42
CA ARG A 24 -13.99 -22.85 7.63
C ARG A 24 -14.93 -21.74 8.07
N VAL A 25 -15.37 -20.90 7.14
CA VAL A 25 -16.51 -20.01 7.37
C VAL A 25 -17.54 -20.13 6.24
N GLU A 26 -18.79 -20.34 6.65
CA GLU A 26 -19.95 -20.35 5.77
C GLU A 26 -20.45 -18.92 5.56
N ILE A 27 -20.69 -18.52 4.31
CA ILE A 27 -21.28 -17.23 3.98
C ILE A 27 -22.50 -17.47 3.10
N TYR A 28 -23.65 -16.98 3.54
CA TYR A 28 -24.91 -17.07 2.81
C TYR A 28 -25.09 -15.81 1.95
N ILE A 29 -25.30 -15.97 0.64
CA ILE A 29 -25.73 -14.88 -0.26
C ILE A 29 -26.99 -15.33 -0.99
N ASP A 30 -28.07 -14.56 -0.90
CA ASP A 30 -29.32 -14.71 -1.67
C ASP A 30 -29.84 -16.16 -1.78
N GLY A 31 -29.78 -16.91 -0.67
CA GLY A 31 -30.26 -18.30 -0.59
C GLY A 31 -29.29 -19.37 -1.11
N SER A 32 -28.10 -18.99 -1.61
CA SER A 32 -27.01 -19.91 -1.98
C SER A 32 -25.95 -19.98 -0.87
N THR A 33 -25.48 -21.19 -0.56
CA THR A 33 -24.44 -21.43 0.46
C THR A 33 -23.05 -21.43 -0.19
N GLY A 34 -22.33 -20.31 -0.07
CA GLY A 34 -20.92 -20.21 -0.46
C GLY A 34 -19.99 -20.51 0.72
N ILE A 35 -18.82 -21.08 0.46
CA ILE A 35 -17.83 -21.37 1.52
C ILE A 35 -16.52 -20.67 1.21
N VAL A 36 -15.97 -19.95 2.19
CA VAL A 36 -14.63 -19.38 2.08
C VAL A 36 -13.69 -20.15 3.00
N LEU A 37 -12.59 -20.63 2.44
CA LEU A 37 -11.52 -21.36 3.13
C LEU A 37 -10.23 -20.53 3.12
N LEU A 38 -9.46 -20.59 4.20
CA LEU A 38 -8.12 -20.02 4.22
C LEU A 38 -7.09 -21.08 3.85
N TYR A 39 -6.31 -20.86 2.80
CA TYR A 39 -5.26 -21.79 2.36
C TYR A 39 -4.00 -21.04 1.95
N LYS A 40 -2.87 -21.36 2.60
CA LYS A 40 -1.56 -20.71 2.38
C LYS A 40 -1.60 -19.17 2.45
N GLY A 41 -2.50 -18.61 3.27
CA GLY A 41 -2.69 -17.17 3.40
C GLY A 41 -3.70 -16.55 2.42
N PHE A 42 -4.20 -17.33 1.44
CA PHE A 42 -5.20 -16.91 0.46
C PHE A 42 -6.62 -17.32 0.89
N ARG A 43 -7.60 -16.48 0.56
CA ARG A 43 -9.03 -16.77 0.73
C ARG A 43 -9.56 -17.46 -0.53
N ILE A 44 -10.00 -18.70 -0.40
CA ILE A 44 -10.51 -19.51 -1.50
C ILE A 44 -12.02 -19.65 -1.35
N ALA A 45 -12.80 -19.08 -2.26
CA ALA A 45 -14.23 -19.28 -2.30
C ALA A 45 -14.58 -20.55 -3.09
N LEU A 46 -15.49 -21.34 -2.56
CA LEU A 46 -16.11 -22.48 -3.22
C LEU A 46 -17.60 -22.18 -3.41
N GLU A 47 -18.04 -22.13 -4.65
CA GLU A 47 -19.42 -21.86 -5.04
C GLU A 47 -19.96 -23.07 -5.81
N GLY A 48 -20.73 -23.90 -5.12
CA GLY A 48 -21.24 -25.16 -5.66
C GLY A 48 -22.72 -25.07 -6.01
N SER A 49 -23.10 -25.57 -7.19
CA SER A 49 -24.51 -25.70 -7.59
C SER A 49 -24.73 -26.90 -8.52
N TYR A 50 -25.95 -27.42 -8.54
CA TYR A 50 -26.43 -28.36 -9.55
C TYR A 50 -26.56 -27.70 -10.94
N GLU A 51 -26.67 -26.38 -11.00
CA GLU A 51 -26.72 -25.58 -12.22
C GLU A 51 -25.37 -24.91 -12.50
N ALA A 52 -24.68 -25.36 -13.56
CA ALA A 52 -23.35 -24.87 -13.94
C ALA A 52 -23.28 -23.32 -14.05
N ARG A 53 -24.30 -22.70 -14.65
CA ARG A 53 -24.35 -21.22 -14.81
C ARG A 53 -24.48 -20.49 -13.49
N VAL A 54 -25.18 -21.07 -12.51
CA VAL A 54 -25.36 -20.46 -11.19
C VAL A 54 -24.05 -20.54 -10.42
N ALA A 55 -23.39 -21.70 -10.41
CA ALA A 55 -22.07 -21.86 -9.77
C ALA A 55 -21.03 -20.87 -10.35
N GLU A 56 -20.97 -20.73 -11.68
CA GLU A 56 -20.07 -19.79 -12.34
C GLU A 56 -20.37 -18.33 -11.98
N ARG A 57 -21.64 -17.91 -12.10
CA ARG A 57 -22.03 -16.53 -11.77
C ARG A 57 -21.70 -16.19 -10.32
N ASN A 58 -22.06 -17.07 -9.38
CA ASN A 58 -21.83 -16.84 -7.96
C ASN A 58 -20.32 -16.79 -7.64
N ALA A 59 -19.49 -17.62 -8.28
CA ALA A 59 -18.03 -17.57 -8.13
C ALA A 59 -17.45 -16.23 -8.59
N ILE A 60 -17.91 -15.72 -9.74
CA ILE A 60 -17.47 -14.42 -10.28
C ILE A 60 -17.93 -13.29 -9.35
N GLU A 61 -19.20 -13.27 -8.95
CA GLU A 61 -19.75 -12.28 -8.02
C GLU A 61 -18.99 -12.28 -6.67
N ARG A 62 -18.62 -13.46 -6.17
CA ARG A 62 -17.82 -13.59 -4.94
C ARG A 62 -16.43 -12.99 -5.09
N LEU A 63 -15.76 -13.25 -6.21
CA LEU A 63 -14.45 -12.67 -6.49
C LEU A 63 -14.55 -11.14 -6.63
N GLU A 64 -15.56 -10.65 -7.34
CA GLU A 64 -15.83 -9.22 -7.54
C GLU A 64 -16.21 -8.50 -6.23
N SER A 65 -16.84 -9.20 -5.30
CA SER A 65 -17.16 -8.67 -3.96
C SER A 65 -15.91 -8.42 -3.09
N GLY A 66 -14.75 -8.98 -3.46
CA GLY A 66 -13.48 -8.84 -2.73
C GLY A 66 -13.35 -9.73 -1.49
N LEU A 67 -14.29 -10.66 -1.29
CA LEU A 67 -14.30 -11.59 -0.16
C LEU A 67 -13.30 -12.74 -0.31
N CYS A 68 -12.87 -13.03 -1.54
CA CYS A 68 -11.89 -14.08 -1.82
C CYS A 68 -10.81 -13.60 -2.80
N ASP A 69 -9.68 -14.32 -2.76
CA ASP A 69 -8.54 -14.14 -3.65
C ASP A 69 -8.62 -15.03 -4.89
N ILE A 70 -9.29 -16.17 -4.75
CA ILE A 70 -9.57 -17.16 -5.80
C ILE A 70 -10.99 -17.66 -5.57
N ALA A 71 -11.78 -17.77 -6.64
CA ALA A 71 -13.09 -18.38 -6.61
C ALA A 71 -13.12 -19.65 -7.45
N VAL A 72 -13.73 -20.71 -6.92
CA VAL A 72 -13.88 -21.99 -7.58
C VAL A 72 -15.36 -22.29 -7.71
N ALA A 73 -15.86 -22.29 -8.95
CA ALA A 73 -17.21 -22.77 -9.25
C ALA A 73 -17.19 -24.30 -9.31
N ILE A 74 -18.16 -24.96 -8.71
CA ILE A 74 -18.28 -26.43 -8.70
C ILE A 74 -19.65 -26.82 -9.21
N TRP A 75 -19.67 -27.64 -10.26
CA TRP A 75 -20.89 -28.15 -10.86
C TRP A 75 -21.17 -29.58 -10.40
N TYR A 76 -22.07 -29.70 -9.42
CA TYR A 76 -22.47 -30.97 -8.84
C TYR A 76 -23.38 -31.77 -9.79
N ASP A 77 -23.25 -33.09 -9.75
CA ASP A 77 -24.17 -33.98 -10.45
C ASP A 77 -25.33 -34.37 -9.52
N ARG A 78 -26.55 -34.01 -9.91
CA ARG A 78 -27.76 -34.33 -9.15
C ARG A 78 -28.00 -35.84 -9.03
N GLN A 79 -27.48 -36.64 -9.96
CA GLN A 79 -27.57 -38.10 -9.89
C GLN A 79 -26.60 -38.68 -8.84
N ALA A 80 -25.43 -38.06 -8.67
CA ALA A 80 -24.45 -38.46 -7.67
C ALA A 80 -24.82 -37.99 -6.26
N PHE A 81 -25.53 -36.86 -6.15
CA PHE A 81 -25.97 -36.28 -4.87
C PHE A 81 -27.50 -36.08 -4.85
N PRO A 82 -28.31 -37.16 -4.75
CA PRO A 82 -29.77 -37.09 -4.65
C PRO A 82 -30.23 -36.54 -3.28
N GLU A 83 -31.52 -36.20 -3.15
CA GLU A 83 -32.05 -35.42 -2.00
C GLU A 83 -32.04 -36.14 -0.63
N GLU A 84 -31.85 -37.46 -0.56
CA GLU A 84 -32.04 -38.29 0.66
C GLU A 84 -30.75 -38.93 1.24
N VAL A 85 -29.56 -38.45 0.87
CA VAL A 85 -28.26 -39.02 1.31
C VAL A 85 -27.86 -38.55 2.72
N ALA A 86 -27.32 -39.46 3.54
CA ALA A 86 -26.75 -39.12 4.86
C ALA A 86 -25.43 -38.34 4.74
N GLU A 87 -25.02 -37.57 5.75
CA GLU A 87 -23.78 -36.76 5.66
C GLU A 87 -22.51 -37.61 5.50
N ASP A 88 -22.43 -38.75 6.19
CA ASP A 88 -21.31 -39.70 6.05
C ASP A 88 -21.25 -40.32 4.65
N GLU A 89 -22.41 -40.55 4.02
CA GLU A 89 -22.51 -41.05 2.64
C GLU A 89 -22.10 -39.98 1.61
N ILE A 90 -22.40 -38.69 1.84
CA ILE A 90 -21.94 -37.59 0.97
C ILE A 90 -20.40 -37.56 0.92
N GLU A 91 -19.74 -37.79 2.05
CA GLU A 91 -18.29 -37.81 2.14
C GLU A 91 -17.69 -38.95 1.30
N GLU A 92 -18.19 -40.17 1.45
CA GLU A 92 -17.76 -41.33 0.65
C GLU A 92 -17.99 -41.11 -0.85
N ILE A 93 -19.12 -40.49 -1.22
CA ILE A 93 -19.41 -40.15 -2.62
C ILE A 93 -18.40 -39.12 -3.13
N LEU A 94 -18.13 -38.04 -2.39
CA LEU A 94 -17.17 -37.01 -2.79
C LEU A 94 -15.76 -37.56 -2.97
N GLU A 95 -15.30 -38.45 -2.09
CA GLU A 95 -13.98 -39.08 -2.19
C GLU A 95 -13.81 -39.96 -3.44
N ARG A 96 -14.92 -40.52 -3.96
CA ARG A 96 -14.92 -41.39 -5.16
C ARG A 96 -15.38 -40.68 -6.43
N SER A 97 -15.87 -39.44 -6.31
CA SER A 97 -16.46 -38.69 -7.43
C SER A 97 -15.42 -37.86 -8.18
N VAL A 98 -15.67 -37.67 -9.47
CA VAL A 98 -14.99 -36.68 -10.29
C VAL A 98 -15.92 -35.48 -10.42
N LEU A 99 -15.56 -34.38 -9.76
CA LEU A 99 -16.27 -33.12 -9.80
C LEU A 99 -15.91 -32.35 -11.08
N ARG A 100 -16.73 -31.36 -11.41
CA ARG A 100 -16.48 -30.40 -12.50
C ARG A 100 -16.26 -29.04 -11.88
N ALA A 101 -15.11 -28.43 -12.11
CA ALA A 101 -14.73 -27.17 -11.50
C ALA A 101 -14.24 -26.14 -12.52
N ARG A 102 -14.46 -24.86 -12.23
CA ARG A 102 -13.83 -23.71 -12.91
C ARG A 102 -13.17 -22.81 -11.90
N PHE A 103 -12.03 -22.24 -12.26
CA PHE A 103 -11.13 -21.50 -11.38
C PHE A 103 -10.97 -20.08 -11.88
N PHE A 104 -11.31 -19.14 -11.01
CA PHE A 104 -11.28 -17.72 -11.31
C PHE A 104 -10.31 -17.01 -10.38
N ILE A 105 -9.47 -16.19 -10.97
CA ILE A 105 -8.63 -15.22 -10.26
C ILE A 105 -8.99 -13.81 -10.77
N PRO A 106 -8.54 -12.73 -10.10
CA PRO A 106 -8.84 -11.37 -10.53
C PRO A 106 -8.56 -11.13 -12.02
N GLY A 107 -9.62 -10.88 -12.78
CA GLY A 107 -9.56 -10.56 -14.20
C GLY A 107 -9.34 -11.73 -15.15
N GLU A 108 -9.29 -12.97 -14.68
CA GLU A 108 -8.96 -14.12 -15.53
C GLU A 108 -9.66 -15.42 -15.09
N ASP A 109 -10.23 -16.16 -16.05
CA ASP A 109 -10.55 -17.58 -15.88
C ASP A 109 -9.33 -18.43 -16.24
N VAL A 110 -8.71 -19.02 -15.22
CA VAL A 110 -7.48 -19.80 -15.36
C VAL A 110 -7.72 -21.28 -15.64
N THR A 111 -8.97 -21.73 -15.72
CA THR A 111 -9.35 -23.15 -15.88
C THR A 111 -8.62 -23.81 -17.06
N ARG A 112 -8.55 -23.11 -18.21
CA ARG A 112 -7.86 -23.63 -19.40
C ARG A 112 -6.35 -23.71 -19.20
N ASN A 113 -5.75 -22.73 -18.55
CA ASN A 113 -4.31 -22.71 -18.26
C ASN A 113 -3.96 -23.87 -17.32
N LEU A 114 -4.78 -24.10 -16.29
CA LEU A 114 -4.64 -25.21 -15.35
C LEU A 114 -4.75 -26.57 -16.05
N SER A 115 -5.69 -26.74 -16.98
CA SER A 115 -5.83 -28.00 -17.72
C SER A 115 -4.55 -28.42 -18.47
N ARG A 116 -3.83 -27.45 -19.06
CA ARG A 116 -2.54 -27.69 -19.75
C ARG A 116 -1.40 -28.01 -18.79
N PHE A 117 -1.45 -27.46 -17.57
CA PHE A 117 -0.47 -27.78 -16.55
C PHE A 117 -0.66 -29.23 -16.06
N LEU A 118 -1.92 -29.64 -15.84
CA LEU A 118 -2.25 -30.98 -15.34
C LEU A 118 -2.04 -32.09 -16.37
N GLU A 119 -2.16 -31.79 -17.67
CA GLU A 119 -1.78 -32.71 -18.77
C GLU A 119 -0.34 -33.24 -18.59
N LYS A 120 0.61 -32.36 -18.26
CA LYS A 120 2.03 -32.72 -18.09
C LYS A 120 2.26 -33.69 -16.91
N ARG A 121 1.30 -33.80 -15.99
CA ARG A 121 1.43 -34.58 -14.74
C ARG A 121 0.57 -35.86 -14.76
N SER A 122 -0.57 -35.83 -15.44
CA SER A 122 -1.55 -36.95 -15.49
C SER A 122 -1.40 -37.87 -16.71
N LYS A 123 -0.67 -37.46 -17.76
CA LYS A 123 -0.64 -38.12 -19.08
C LYS A 123 -2.00 -38.17 -19.81
N GLU A 124 -3.03 -37.51 -19.28
CA GLU A 124 -4.34 -37.34 -19.92
C GLU A 124 -4.34 -36.08 -20.78
N SER A 125 -5.04 -36.12 -21.92
CA SER A 125 -5.13 -34.98 -22.83
C SER A 125 -6.07 -33.89 -22.29
N PRO A 126 -5.91 -32.59 -22.66
CA PRO A 126 -6.79 -31.51 -22.20
C PRO A 126 -8.27 -31.71 -22.58
N ARG A 127 -8.56 -32.51 -23.62
CA ARG A 127 -9.92 -32.87 -24.02
C ARG A 127 -10.56 -33.89 -23.08
N GLU A 128 -9.76 -34.70 -22.40
CA GLU A 128 -10.22 -35.68 -21.39
C GLU A 128 -10.41 -35.02 -20.02
N LEU A 129 -9.58 -34.00 -19.74
CA LEU A 129 -9.64 -33.19 -18.52
C LEU A 129 -10.75 -32.13 -18.53
N LEU A 130 -11.19 -31.65 -19.70
CA LEU A 130 -12.24 -30.64 -19.82
C LEU A 130 -13.54 -31.24 -20.36
N THR A 131 -14.63 -31.05 -19.62
CA THR A 131 -16.00 -31.35 -20.07
C THR A 131 -16.79 -30.06 -20.16
N GLN A 132 -17.20 -29.67 -21.38
CA GLN A 132 -17.97 -28.44 -21.62
C GLN A 132 -17.29 -27.17 -21.04
N GLY A 133 -15.95 -27.13 -21.02
CA GLY A 133 -15.17 -26.03 -20.44
C GLY A 133 -14.93 -26.13 -18.94
N TRP A 134 -15.42 -27.16 -18.26
CA TRP A 134 -15.18 -27.42 -16.84
C TRP A 134 -14.08 -28.46 -16.65
N LEU A 135 -13.16 -28.21 -15.71
CA LEU A 135 -12.10 -29.13 -15.36
C LEU A 135 -12.65 -30.28 -14.52
N ARG A 136 -12.39 -31.50 -14.94
CA ARG A 136 -12.70 -32.72 -14.18
C ARG A 136 -11.66 -32.89 -13.08
N VAL A 137 -12.10 -32.87 -11.82
CA VAL A 137 -11.22 -32.92 -10.65
C VAL A 137 -11.79 -33.85 -9.57
N ASP A 138 -10.96 -34.76 -9.06
CA ASP A 138 -11.20 -35.37 -7.75
C ASP A 138 -10.73 -34.41 -6.64
N VAL A 139 -10.90 -34.77 -5.36
CA VAL A 139 -10.51 -33.89 -4.24
C VAL A 139 -9.00 -33.57 -4.22
N PRO A 140 -8.08 -34.53 -4.42
CA PRO A 140 -6.66 -34.24 -4.54
C PRO A 140 -6.33 -33.30 -5.72
N LEU A 141 -6.91 -33.52 -6.89
CA LEU A 141 -6.67 -32.69 -8.08
C LEU A 141 -7.28 -31.30 -7.95
N LEU A 142 -8.39 -31.17 -7.22
CA LEU A 142 -8.99 -29.88 -6.86
C LEU A 142 -8.01 -29.07 -6.00
N ARG A 143 -7.41 -29.67 -4.97
CA ARG A 143 -6.34 -29.03 -4.18
C ARG A 143 -5.17 -28.62 -5.08
N ASP A 144 -4.66 -29.53 -5.89
CA ASP A 144 -3.51 -29.26 -6.77
C ASP A 144 -3.82 -28.14 -7.76
N SER A 145 -5.05 -28.07 -8.27
CA SER A 145 -5.52 -26.99 -9.14
C SER A 145 -5.60 -25.65 -8.40
N ILE A 146 -6.04 -25.63 -7.14
CA ILE A 146 -6.01 -24.43 -6.29
C ILE A 146 -4.57 -23.99 -6.04
N ASP A 147 -3.65 -24.93 -5.76
CA ASP A 147 -2.23 -24.63 -5.59
C ASP A 147 -1.62 -23.98 -6.85
N GLN A 148 -1.98 -24.47 -8.03
CA GLN A 148 -1.54 -23.88 -9.30
C GLN A 148 -2.21 -22.54 -9.60
N ALA A 149 -3.48 -22.37 -9.24
CA ALA A 149 -4.16 -21.08 -9.34
C ALA A 149 -3.47 -20.03 -8.44
N ILE A 150 -3.04 -20.41 -7.22
CA ILE A 150 -2.21 -19.56 -6.35
C ILE A 150 -0.89 -19.21 -7.03
N GLN A 151 -0.17 -20.18 -7.60
CA GLN A 151 1.10 -19.89 -8.28
C GLN A 151 0.91 -18.93 -9.47
N HIS A 152 -0.12 -19.12 -10.29
CA HIS A 152 -0.44 -18.23 -11.40
C HIS A 152 -0.81 -16.81 -10.90
N LEU A 153 -1.54 -16.73 -9.80
CA LEU A 153 -1.90 -15.48 -9.15
C LEU A 153 -0.67 -14.71 -8.65
N VAL A 154 0.28 -15.41 -8.01
CA VAL A 154 1.54 -14.86 -7.48
C VAL A 154 2.45 -14.32 -8.59
N LEU A 155 2.36 -14.85 -9.82
CA LEU A 155 3.13 -14.36 -10.96
C LEU A 155 2.69 -12.98 -11.45
N GLU A 156 1.43 -12.59 -11.21
CA GLU A 156 0.88 -11.27 -11.53
C GLU A 156 1.05 -10.83 -13.01
N GLU A 157 0.98 -11.78 -13.95
CA GLU A 157 1.27 -11.52 -15.37
C GLU A 157 0.38 -10.43 -16.00
N MET A 158 -0.90 -10.39 -15.62
CA MET A 158 -1.83 -9.34 -16.06
C MET A 158 -1.44 -7.94 -15.57
N ILE A 159 -0.90 -7.84 -14.35
CA ILE A 159 -0.43 -6.56 -13.80
C ILE A 159 0.81 -6.12 -14.58
N ARG A 160 1.77 -7.02 -14.82
CA ARG A 160 2.99 -6.70 -15.59
C ARG A 160 2.66 -6.22 -17.00
N LYS A 161 1.72 -6.86 -17.69
CA LYS A 161 1.26 -6.41 -19.03
C LYS A 161 0.63 -5.01 -18.97
N ALA A 162 -0.17 -4.73 -17.95
CA ALA A 162 -0.75 -3.41 -17.77
C ALA A 162 0.35 -2.36 -17.48
N GLU A 163 1.34 -2.68 -16.66
CA GLU A 163 2.49 -1.81 -16.37
C GLU A 163 3.30 -1.48 -17.63
N GLU A 164 3.60 -2.48 -18.47
CA GLU A 164 4.30 -2.29 -19.75
C GLU A 164 3.54 -1.33 -20.68
N GLU A 165 2.21 -1.49 -20.78
CA GLU A 165 1.41 -0.58 -21.60
C GLU A 165 1.32 0.83 -21.02
N ILE A 166 1.23 0.96 -19.69
CA ILE A 166 1.25 2.27 -19.04
C ILE A 166 2.57 2.99 -19.28
N GLU A 167 3.70 2.30 -19.17
CA GLU A 167 5.00 2.90 -19.46
C GLU A 167 5.07 3.39 -20.92
N LYS A 168 4.55 2.61 -21.88
CA LYS A 168 4.49 3.03 -23.29
C LYS A 168 3.62 4.29 -23.47
N LEU A 169 2.44 4.33 -22.86
CA LEU A 169 1.51 5.46 -22.95
C LEU A 169 2.08 6.74 -22.33
N ILE A 170 2.71 6.63 -21.16
CA ILE A 170 3.30 7.80 -20.52
C ILE A 170 4.53 8.28 -21.28
N ASN A 171 5.41 7.37 -21.73
CA ASN A 171 6.55 7.75 -22.56
C ASN A 171 6.11 8.45 -23.86
N ARG A 172 4.94 8.10 -24.41
CA ARG A 172 4.34 8.82 -25.54
C ARG A 172 4.01 10.26 -25.16
N LEU A 173 3.30 10.48 -24.05
CA LEU A 173 2.98 11.84 -23.60
C LEU A 173 4.24 12.66 -23.26
N ILE A 174 5.24 12.07 -22.60
CA ILE A 174 6.52 12.71 -22.30
C ILE A 174 7.21 13.18 -23.60
N LYS A 175 7.26 12.31 -24.63
CA LYS A 175 7.85 12.66 -25.93
C LYS A 175 7.08 13.77 -26.63
N THR A 176 5.74 13.70 -26.62
CA THR A 176 4.88 14.75 -27.19
C THR A 176 5.16 16.09 -26.51
N LEU A 177 5.08 16.16 -25.17
CA LEU A 177 5.32 17.38 -24.42
C LEU A 177 6.75 17.89 -24.61
N GLY A 178 7.75 17.01 -24.58
CA GLY A 178 9.14 17.39 -24.81
C GLY A 178 9.43 17.95 -26.22
N SER A 179 8.60 17.63 -27.22
CA SER A 179 8.74 18.17 -28.58
C SER A 179 8.12 19.57 -28.76
N VAL A 180 7.10 19.90 -27.96
CA VAL A 180 6.33 21.14 -28.07
C VAL A 180 6.73 22.18 -27.02
N ASP A 181 7.07 21.76 -25.80
CA ASP A 181 7.43 22.62 -24.66
C ASP A 181 8.92 23.02 -24.71
N ARG A 182 9.35 23.67 -25.80
CA ARG A 182 10.76 24.00 -26.05
C ARG A 182 11.34 25.00 -25.04
N ASP A 183 10.51 25.88 -24.49
CA ASP A 183 10.90 26.90 -23.51
C ASP A 183 10.67 26.47 -22.05
N LEU A 184 10.15 25.26 -21.84
CA LEU A 184 9.78 24.69 -20.53
C LEU A 184 8.69 25.47 -19.79
N SER A 185 7.88 26.27 -20.50
CA SER A 185 6.76 27.00 -19.90
C SER A 185 5.74 26.04 -19.28
N ILE A 186 5.31 25.01 -20.01
CA ILE A 186 4.34 24.02 -19.56
C ILE A 186 4.92 23.22 -18.38
N CYS A 187 6.18 22.82 -18.47
CA CYS A 187 6.89 22.14 -17.41
C CYS A 187 6.91 22.96 -16.10
N ARG A 188 7.17 24.27 -16.18
CA ARG A 188 7.15 25.17 -15.01
C ARG A 188 5.73 25.32 -14.43
N GLU A 189 4.70 25.38 -15.27
CA GLU A 189 3.32 25.41 -14.80
C GLU A 189 2.93 24.12 -14.07
N LEU A 190 3.23 22.96 -14.65
CA LEU A 190 3.01 21.66 -14.02
C LEU A 190 3.82 21.49 -12.72
N TYR A 191 5.08 21.96 -12.72
CA TYR A 191 5.90 22.00 -11.53
C TYR A 191 5.22 22.78 -10.39
N ASN A 192 4.60 23.91 -10.71
CA ASN A 192 3.89 24.73 -9.72
C ASN A 192 2.66 24.03 -9.14
N VAL A 193 1.94 23.22 -9.94
CA VAL A 193 0.80 22.42 -9.48
C VAL A 193 1.25 21.40 -8.40
N PHE A 194 2.40 20.75 -8.61
CA PHE A 194 2.89 19.67 -7.75
C PHE A 194 3.74 20.13 -6.56
N HIS A 195 4.55 21.17 -6.71
CA HIS A 195 5.73 21.39 -5.86
C HIS A 195 5.85 22.77 -5.22
N LYS A 196 5.07 23.78 -5.63
CA LYS A 196 5.20 25.14 -5.08
C LYS A 196 4.55 25.26 -3.70
N LEU A 197 5.07 24.52 -2.72
CA LEU A 197 4.80 24.69 -1.30
C LEU A 197 6.11 25.08 -0.62
N TYR A 198 6.13 26.29 -0.06
CA TYR A 198 7.16 26.84 0.84
C TYR A 198 8.63 26.78 0.34
N GLY A 199 8.82 26.78 -0.99
CA GLY A 199 10.16 26.88 -1.61
C GLY A 199 10.89 25.55 -1.82
N ILE A 200 10.19 24.41 -1.76
CA ILE A 200 10.77 23.11 -2.16
C ILE A 200 11.10 23.14 -3.66
N SER A 201 12.38 23.03 -4.00
CA SER A 201 12.87 22.80 -5.36
C SER A 201 13.41 21.39 -5.53
N ILE A 202 12.72 20.49 -6.25
CA ILE A 202 13.21 19.11 -6.44
C ILE A 202 14.40 19.06 -7.42
N GLY A 203 14.74 20.17 -8.07
CA GLY A 203 15.86 20.29 -9.00
C GLY A 203 15.63 21.46 -9.96
N GLU A 204 16.59 21.70 -10.83
CA GLU A 204 16.37 22.61 -11.96
C GLU A 204 15.35 21.95 -12.91
N VAL A 205 14.36 22.70 -13.38
CA VAL A 205 13.23 22.17 -14.18
C VAL A 205 13.75 21.47 -15.43
N GLU A 206 14.86 21.96 -15.99
CA GLU A 206 15.59 21.43 -17.13
C GLU A 206 16.07 19.98 -16.88
N ASP A 207 16.53 19.68 -15.66
CA ASP A 207 17.06 18.36 -15.27
C ASP A 207 15.93 17.35 -15.04
N ILE A 208 14.76 17.83 -14.58
CA ILE A 208 13.66 16.99 -14.08
C ILE A 208 12.39 17.03 -14.96
N LYS A 209 12.43 17.64 -16.13
CA LYS A 209 11.25 17.82 -17.01
C LYS A 209 10.50 16.54 -17.33
N GLU A 210 11.22 15.46 -17.64
CA GLU A 210 10.62 14.15 -17.96
C GLU A 210 9.84 13.59 -16.77
N MET A 211 10.37 13.76 -15.55
CA MET A 211 9.68 13.36 -14.33
C MET A 211 8.40 14.20 -14.13
N ILE A 212 8.44 15.51 -14.38
CA ILE A 212 7.27 16.39 -14.22
C ILE A 212 6.15 15.98 -15.20
N TYR A 213 6.49 15.80 -16.47
CA TYR A 213 5.53 15.32 -17.48
C TYR A 213 4.99 13.93 -17.15
N GLY A 214 5.87 13.04 -16.67
CA GLY A 214 5.49 11.70 -16.24
C GLY A 214 4.52 11.70 -15.06
N LYS A 215 4.74 12.56 -14.06
CA LYS A 215 3.82 12.77 -12.94
C LYS A 215 2.46 13.29 -13.39
N ALA A 216 2.43 14.20 -14.38
CA ALA A 216 1.19 14.67 -14.99
C ALA A 216 0.42 13.54 -15.68
N ALA A 217 1.11 12.73 -16.48
CA ALA A 217 0.52 11.57 -17.15
C ALA A 217 -0.10 10.58 -16.15
N LEU A 218 0.66 10.25 -15.09
CA LEU A 218 0.21 9.33 -14.05
C LEU A 218 -0.99 9.90 -13.28
N ALA A 219 -0.94 11.18 -12.90
CA ALA A 219 -2.05 11.83 -12.22
C ALA A 219 -3.33 11.82 -13.04
N ILE A 220 -3.23 12.07 -14.35
CA ILE A 220 -4.35 11.99 -15.29
C ILE A 220 -4.88 10.56 -15.39
N LEU A 221 -3.99 9.59 -15.59
CA LEU A 221 -4.38 8.18 -15.75
C LEU A 221 -5.14 7.65 -14.53
N LEU A 222 -4.60 7.82 -13.33
CA LEU A 222 -5.24 7.34 -12.11
C LEU A 222 -6.56 8.06 -11.83
N SER A 223 -6.64 9.37 -12.11
CA SER A 223 -7.90 10.11 -11.99
C SER A 223 -8.93 9.67 -13.03
N ALA A 224 -8.52 9.36 -14.25
CA ALA A 224 -9.41 8.83 -15.29
C ALA A 224 -9.95 7.44 -14.90
N ILE A 225 -9.09 6.56 -14.37
CA ILE A 225 -9.50 5.24 -13.85
C ILE A 225 -10.50 5.41 -12.70
N LEU A 226 -10.22 6.29 -11.75
CA LEU A 226 -11.10 6.54 -10.62
C LEU A 226 -12.45 7.11 -11.08
N TYR A 227 -12.44 8.08 -12.01
CA TYR A 227 -13.65 8.62 -12.63
C TYR A 227 -14.48 7.51 -13.27
N GLU A 228 -13.87 6.70 -14.14
CA GLU A 228 -14.55 5.58 -14.79
C GLU A 228 -15.14 4.61 -13.77
N SER A 229 -14.42 4.34 -12.68
CA SER A 229 -14.87 3.42 -11.64
C SER A 229 -16.10 3.90 -10.86
N ILE A 230 -16.34 5.22 -10.76
CA ILE A 230 -17.43 5.78 -9.95
C ILE A 230 -18.55 6.45 -10.78
N ARG A 231 -18.32 6.73 -12.07
CA ARG A 231 -19.24 7.52 -12.91
C ARG A 231 -20.67 6.98 -12.92
N ALA A 232 -20.83 5.66 -12.97
CA ALA A 232 -22.13 5.01 -13.12
C ALA A 232 -23.01 5.25 -11.89
N LYS A 233 -22.41 5.15 -10.69
CA LYS A 233 -23.05 5.46 -9.41
C LYS A 233 -23.54 6.91 -9.32
N HIS A 234 -22.88 7.82 -10.03
CA HIS A 234 -23.20 9.25 -10.06
C HIS A 234 -23.98 9.68 -11.32
N GLY A 235 -24.41 8.76 -12.17
CA GLY A 235 -25.15 9.09 -13.42
C GLY A 235 -24.32 9.90 -14.43
N LEU A 236 -22.99 9.80 -14.36
CA LEU A 236 -22.07 10.51 -15.24
C LEU A 236 -21.74 9.69 -16.50
N LYS A 237 -21.41 10.39 -17.60
CA LYS A 237 -21.12 9.76 -18.89
C LYS A 237 -19.75 9.06 -18.90
N PRO A 238 -19.58 7.93 -19.61
CA PRO A 238 -18.27 7.37 -19.91
C PRO A 238 -17.37 8.37 -20.65
N LEU A 239 -16.07 8.35 -20.36
CA LEU A 239 -15.05 9.17 -21.02
C LEU A 239 -15.06 8.93 -22.53
N GLU A 240 -15.18 7.68 -22.97
CA GLU A 240 -15.28 7.35 -24.41
C GLU A 240 -16.44 8.07 -25.11
N SER A 241 -17.57 8.24 -24.41
CA SER A 241 -18.71 9.02 -24.92
C SER A 241 -18.43 10.51 -24.97
N LEU A 242 -17.60 11.04 -24.05
CA LEU A 242 -17.23 12.45 -23.99
C LEU A 242 -16.18 12.85 -25.04
N VAL A 243 -15.32 11.91 -25.48
CA VAL A 243 -14.28 12.16 -26.48
C VAL A 243 -14.86 12.53 -27.85
N GLY A 244 -16.01 11.97 -28.24
CA GLY A 244 -16.78 12.42 -29.41
C GLY A 244 -15.99 12.51 -30.73
N GLY A 245 -14.98 11.66 -30.93
CA GLY A 245 -14.23 11.53 -32.17
C GLY A 245 -12.79 12.05 -32.15
N ARG A 246 -12.47 13.15 -31.44
CA ARG A 246 -11.07 13.66 -31.26
C ARG A 246 -10.83 14.51 -30.00
N ASN A 247 -11.79 14.66 -29.08
CA ASN A 247 -11.72 15.67 -28.01
C ASN A 247 -11.17 15.15 -26.66
N GLY A 248 -9.95 14.58 -26.65
CA GLY A 248 -9.34 14.02 -25.42
C GLY A 248 -9.26 14.98 -24.24
N LEU A 249 -8.62 16.15 -24.41
CA LEU A 249 -8.49 17.17 -23.35
C LEU A 249 -9.86 17.71 -22.90
N PRO A 250 -10.75 18.20 -23.79
CA PRO A 250 -12.08 18.67 -23.38
C PRO A 250 -12.94 17.59 -22.69
N ALA A 251 -12.76 16.31 -23.06
CA ALA A 251 -13.45 15.20 -22.42
C ALA A 251 -13.04 15.04 -20.96
N LEU A 252 -11.74 15.08 -20.66
CA LEU A 252 -11.25 15.04 -19.28
C LEU A 252 -11.67 16.27 -18.48
N GLU A 253 -11.56 17.48 -19.05
CA GLU A 253 -12.01 18.70 -18.37
C GLU A 253 -13.48 18.61 -17.97
N LYS A 254 -14.35 18.20 -18.90
CA LYS A 254 -15.78 18.03 -18.65
C LYS A 254 -16.06 16.93 -17.62
N ALA A 255 -15.36 15.81 -17.71
CA ALA A 255 -15.50 14.70 -16.77
C ALA A 255 -15.12 15.13 -15.35
N PHE A 256 -13.92 15.71 -15.18
CA PHE A 256 -13.41 16.16 -13.89
C PHE A 256 -14.25 17.31 -13.32
N ASP A 257 -14.71 18.25 -14.14
CA ASP A 257 -15.62 19.32 -13.69
C ASP A 257 -16.97 18.78 -13.20
N SER A 258 -17.50 17.74 -13.85
CA SER A 258 -18.76 17.12 -13.46
C SER A 258 -18.63 16.37 -12.13
N ILE A 259 -17.56 15.61 -11.93
CA ILE A 259 -17.39 14.82 -10.70
C ILE A 259 -16.98 15.70 -9.51
N VAL A 260 -16.17 16.75 -9.69
CA VAL A 260 -15.81 17.69 -8.61
C VAL A 260 -17.06 18.32 -7.98
N LYS A 261 -18.09 18.61 -8.78
CA LYS A 261 -19.37 19.18 -8.29
C LYS A 261 -20.19 18.22 -7.44
N ILE A 262 -19.96 16.91 -7.60
CA ILE A 262 -20.73 15.85 -6.92
C ILE A 262 -19.97 15.31 -5.72
N ASN A 263 -18.67 15.09 -5.92
CA ASN A 263 -17.77 14.45 -4.99
C ASN A 263 -16.61 15.42 -4.75
N ASN A 264 -16.67 16.14 -3.62
CA ASN A 264 -15.72 17.19 -3.20
C ASN A 264 -14.30 16.66 -2.90
N GLN A 265 -13.91 15.53 -3.49
CA GLN A 265 -12.60 14.94 -3.31
C GLN A 265 -11.54 15.84 -3.97
N PRO A 266 -10.51 16.27 -3.22
CA PRO A 266 -9.37 17.06 -3.74
C PRO A 266 -8.69 16.46 -4.97
N ILE A 267 -8.83 15.14 -5.19
CA ILE A 267 -8.21 14.37 -6.27
C ILE A 267 -8.50 15.01 -7.63
N PHE A 268 -9.77 15.12 -8.01
CA PHE A 268 -10.14 15.60 -9.35
C PHE A 268 -9.80 17.08 -9.60
N SER A 269 -9.66 17.88 -8.53
CA SER A 269 -9.25 19.29 -8.67
C SER A 269 -7.81 19.43 -9.18
N ILE A 270 -6.88 18.58 -8.71
CA ILE A 270 -5.49 18.59 -9.16
C ILE A 270 -5.40 18.04 -10.58
N ALA A 271 -6.10 16.94 -10.88
CA ALA A 271 -6.13 16.37 -12.21
C ALA A 271 -6.67 17.37 -13.26
N LYS A 272 -7.73 18.11 -12.91
CA LYS A 272 -8.26 19.21 -13.73
C LYS A 272 -7.23 20.30 -13.97
N GLU A 273 -6.58 20.78 -12.90
CA GLU A 273 -5.55 21.83 -12.99
C GLU A 273 -4.34 21.39 -13.85
N ILE A 274 -4.04 20.09 -13.92
CA ILE A 274 -3.02 19.54 -14.83
C ILE A 274 -3.51 19.57 -16.27
N VAL A 275 -4.72 19.08 -16.54
CA VAL A 275 -5.30 19.00 -17.90
C VAL A 275 -5.40 20.38 -18.54
N GLU A 276 -5.81 21.40 -17.79
CA GLU A 276 -5.92 22.81 -18.24
C GLU A 276 -4.57 23.42 -18.68
N LYS A 277 -3.45 22.80 -18.30
CA LYS A 277 -2.09 23.25 -18.61
C LYS A 277 -1.48 22.51 -19.79
N LEU A 278 -2.12 21.46 -20.30
CA LEU A 278 -1.61 20.70 -21.42
C LEU A 278 -1.93 21.37 -22.76
N PRO A 279 -0.99 21.32 -23.73
CA PRO A 279 -1.21 21.88 -25.06
C PRO A 279 -2.10 20.96 -25.89
N ILE A 280 -2.75 21.49 -26.93
CA ILE A 280 -3.63 20.71 -27.80
C ILE A 280 -2.92 19.54 -28.48
N ASP A 281 -1.61 19.65 -28.70
CA ASP A 281 -0.75 18.57 -29.23
C ASP A 281 -0.77 17.30 -28.37
N ALA A 282 -1.07 17.42 -27.07
CA ALA A 282 -1.20 16.27 -26.17
C ALA A 282 -2.48 15.44 -26.39
N GLN A 283 -3.45 15.94 -27.16
CA GLN A 283 -4.79 15.39 -27.29
C GLN A 283 -4.85 13.91 -27.68
N GLN A 284 -4.00 13.47 -28.62
CA GLN A 284 -3.96 12.05 -29.01
C GLN A 284 -3.42 11.17 -27.88
N ALA A 285 -2.33 11.58 -27.23
CA ALA A 285 -1.76 10.84 -26.09
C ALA A 285 -2.76 10.75 -24.93
N ILE A 286 -3.56 11.82 -24.72
CA ILE A 286 -4.65 11.82 -23.74
C ILE A 286 -5.78 10.86 -24.14
N MET A 287 -6.16 10.80 -25.42
CA MET A 287 -7.16 9.82 -25.88
C MET A 287 -6.68 8.38 -25.65
N ASP A 288 -5.40 8.11 -25.87
CA ASP A 288 -4.82 6.78 -25.62
C ASP A 288 -4.87 6.44 -24.12
N LEU A 289 -4.54 7.41 -23.25
CA LEU A 289 -4.69 7.26 -21.79
C LEU A 289 -6.14 7.03 -21.36
N ILE A 290 -7.11 7.73 -21.97
CA ILE A 290 -8.54 7.53 -21.72
C ILE A 290 -8.97 6.11 -22.09
N GLY A 291 -8.61 5.65 -23.30
CA GLY A 291 -8.99 4.30 -23.75
C GLY A 291 -8.44 3.21 -22.83
N PHE A 292 -7.19 3.38 -22.38
CA PHE A 292 -6.59 2.47 -21.42
C PHE A 292 -7.25 2.55 -20.04
N ALA A 293 -7.54 3.76 -19.54
CA ALA A 293 -8.24 3.96 -18.27
C ALA A 293 -9.62 3.28 -18.26
N SER A 294 -10.41 3.42 -19.33
CA SER A 294 -11.70 2.75 -19.50
C SER A 294 -11.57 1.23 -19.48
N SER A 295 -10.56 0.69 -20.18
CA SER A 295 -10.28 -0.75 -20.20
C SER A 295 -9.95 -1.29 -18.81
N ILE A 296 -9.06 -0.60 -18.08
CA ILE A 296 -8.68 -1.00 -16.72
C ILE A 296 -9.85 -0.86 -15.73
N ALA A 297 -10.60 0.23 -15.80
CA ALA A 297 -11.74 0.46 -14.90
C ALA A 297 -12.87 -0.55 -15.07
N SER A 298 -12.97 -1.20 -16.24
CA SER A 298 -13.89 -2.31 -16.45
C SER A 298 -13.53 -3.57 -15.65
N ASN A 299 -12.29 -3.70 -15.17
CA ASN A 299 -11.81 -4.82 -14.37
C ASN A 299 -11.75 -4.46 -12.88
N LYS A 300 -12.90 -4.56 -12.20
CA LYS A 300 -13.04 -4.24 -10.77
C LYS A 300 -12.05 -5.00 -9.89
N THR A 301 -11.82 -6.28 -10.19
CA THR A 301 -10.96 -7.14 -9.37
C THR A 301 -9.48 -6.77 -9.45
N LEU A 302 -9.02 -6.23 -10.58
CA LEU A 302 -7.65 -5.76 -10.77
C LEU A 302 -7.39 -4.50 -9.91
N LEU A 303 -8.33 -3.56 -9.88
CA LEU A 303 -8.20 -2.31 -9.12
C LEU A 303 -8.09 -2.50 -7.60
N ARG A 304 -8.78 -3.52 -7.08
CA ARG A 304 -8.82 -3.84 -5.64
C ARG A 304 -7.50 -4.38 -5.08
N ARG A 305 -6.48 -4.61 -5.91
CA ARG A 305 -5.20 -5.24 -5.53
C ARG A 305 -3.99 -4.37 -5.80
N ASP A 306 -3.82 -3.29 -5.01
CA ASP A 306 -2.67 -2.36 -5.02
C ASP A 306 -2.09 -2.06 -6.42
N PHE A 307 -2.97 -2.08 -7.40
CA PHE A 307 -2.61 -1.98 -8.80
C PHE A 307 -2.10 -0.57 -9.08
N ALA A 308 -2.78 0.43 -8.52
CA ALA A 308 -2.36 1.82 -8.58
C ALA A 308 -1.01 2.08 -7.87
N GLY A 309 -0.71 1.35 -6.78
CA GLY A 309 0.59 1.41 -6.11
C GLY A 309 1.71 0.84 -6.99
N LYS A 310 1.49 -0.33 -7.58
CA LYS A 310 2.42 -0.97 -8.54
C LYS A 310 2.71 -0.07 -9.74
N ILE A 311 1.66 0.52 -10.32
CA ILE A 311 1.79 1.52 -11.38
C ILE A 311 2.70 2.66 -10.96
N TYR A 312 2.46 3.27 -9.80
CA TYR A 312 3.30 4.36 -9.31
C TYR A 312 4.77 3.95 -9.20
N HIS A 313 5.05 2.77 -8.62
CA HIS A 313 6.41 2.28 -8.43
C HIS A 313 7.13 2.03 -9.74
N THR A 314 6.49 1.33 -10.68
CA THR A 314 7.07 1.06 -12.00
C THR A 314 7.43 2.36 -12.73
N ILE A 315 6.52 3.33 -12.67
CA ILE A 315 6.67 4.60 -13.34
C ILE A 315 7.72 5.49 -12.66
N VAL A 316 7.51 5.81 -11.39
CA VAL A 316 8.34 6.78 -10.67
C VAL A 316 9.69 6.17 -10.33
N GLY A 317 9.76 4.88 -10.04
CA GLY A 317 11.00 4.13 -9.85
C GLY A 317 11.87 4.17 -11.10
N SER A 318 11.32 3.83 -12.28
CA SER A 318 12.09 3.84 -13.53
C SER A 318 12.65 5.24 -13.87
N TRP A 319 11.97 6.33 -13.50
CA TRP A 319 12.47 7.69 -13.71
C TRP A 319 13.41 8.20 -12.62
N ALA A 320 13.18 7.82 -11.36
CA ALA A 320 14.06 8.17 -10.25
C ALA A 320 15.48 7.59 -10.45
N VAL A 321 15.55 6.32 -10.90
CA VAL A 321 16.81 5.65 -11.29
C VAL A 321 17.50 6.39 -12.44
N ARG A 322 16.75 6.74 -13.49
CA ARG A 322 17.29 7.41 -14.69
C ARG A 322 17.89 8.79 -14.40
N LYS A 323 17.52 9.46 -13.31
CA LYS A 323 17.93 10.84 -12.99
C LYS A 323 18.64 11.00 -11.65
N ASN A 324 18.99 9.90 -10.96
CA ASN A 324 19.68 9.93 -9.68
C ASN A 324 18.94 10.76 -8.59
N LEU A 325 17.61 10.85 -8.71
CA LEU A 325 16.78 11.57 -7.75
C LEU A 325 16.58 10.68 -6.53
N ALA A 326 17.16 11.09 -5.40
CA ALA A 326 17.18 10.31 -4.15
C ALA A 326 15.79 10.26 -3.46
N THR A 327 14.85 9.54 -4.06
CA THR A 327 13.60 9.11 -3.45
C THR A 327 13.62 7.58 -3.43
N TYR A 328 14.13 7.01 -2.35
CA TYR A 328 14.06 5.56 -2.12
C TYR A 328 12.63 5.24 -1.68
N PHE A 329 11.96 4.39 -2.45
CA PHE A 329 10.60 3.94 -2.11
C PHE A 329 10.70 2.53 -1.53
N THR A 330 9.95 2.23 -0.47
CA THR A 330 9.89 0.83 0.01
C THR A 330 9.36 -0.06 -1.09
N SER A 331 10.03 -1.19 -1.35
CA SER A 331 9.50 -2.14 -2.31
C SER A 331 8.15 -2.67 -1.85
N ILE A 332 7.29 -3.00 -2.80
CA ILE A 332 5.94 -3.48 -2.51
C ILE A 332 5.99 -4.75 -1.66
N PRO A 333 6.77 -5.79 -2.00
CA PRO A 333 6.86 -7.00 -1.17
C PRO A 333 7.28 -6.71 0.27
N SER A 334 8.27 -5.82 0.46
CA SER A 334 8.75 -5.43 1.79
C SER A 334 7.68 -4.68 2.60
N SER A 335 6.88 -3.85 1.93
CA SER A 335 5.78 -3.11 2.56
C SER A 335 4.69 -4.05 3.09
N TYR A 336 4.33 -5.05 2.29
CA TYR A 336 3.35 -6.08 2.69
C TYR A 336 3.90 -6.95 3.81
N LEU A 337 5.14 -7.44 3.70
CA LEU A 337 5.79 -8.20 4.76
C LEU A 337 5.78 -7.43 6.09
N LEU A 338 6.21 -6.16 6.08
CA LEU A 338 6.27 -5.32 7.27
C LEU A 338 4.88 -5.08 7.88
N ALA A 339 3.91 -4.64 7.07
CA ALA A 339 2.56 -4.35 7.53
C ALA A 339 1.83 -5.60 8.04
N ARG A 340 1.93 -6.71 7.31
CA ARG A 340 1.30 -7.99 7.68
C ARG A 340 1.88 -8.51 8.99
N LEU A 341 3.20 -8.51 9.17
CA LEU A 341 3.80 -8.93 10.44
C LEU A 341 3.39 -8.01 11.59
N ALA A 342 3.42 -6.69 11.40
CA ALA A 342 3.06 -5.73 12.44
C ALA A 342 1.60 -5.85 12.90
N LEU A 343 0.68 -6.14 11.98
CA LEU A 343 -0.75 -6.26 12.27
C LEU A 343 -1.15 -7.65 12.77
N THR A 344 -0.60 -8.72 12.18
CA THR A 344 -1.04 -10.11 12.45
C THR A 344 -0.32 -10.78 13.60
N THR A 345 0.86 -10.27 14.01
CA THR A 345 1.51 -10.74 15.24
C THR A 345 0.59 -10.46 16.43
N PRO A 346 0.34 -11.44 17.33
CA PRO A 346 -0.54 -11.25 18.48
C PRO A 346 -0.18 -9.98 19.28
N ASN A 347 -1.18 -9.17 19.62
CA ASN A 347 -1.00 -7.99 20.47
C ASN A 347 -2.14 -7.88 21.48
N GLN A 348 -1.83 -7.71 22.77
CA GLN A 348 -2.87 -7.50 23.78
C GLN A 348 -3.58 -6.14 23.62
N ALA A 349 -2.91 -5.14 23.05
CA ALA A 349 -3.52 -3.84 22.76
C ALA A 349 -4.59 -3.90 21.64
N TRP A 350 -4.52 -4.90 20.76
CA TRP A 350 -5.55 -5.20 19.76
C TRP A 350 -5.59 -6.69 19.44
N GLN A 351 -6.55 -7.41 20.01
CA GLN A 351 -6.76 -8.84 19.70
C GLN A 351 -7.89 -9.08 18.71
N SER A 352 -8.86 -8.17 18.67
CA SER A 352 -9.98 -8.17 17.72
C SER A 352 -10.08 -6.76 17.15
N LEU A 353 -10.18 -6.66 15.83
CA LEU A 353 -10.44 -5.40 15.12
C LEU A 353 -11.93 -5.20 14.82
N SER A 354 -12.80 -5.83 15.62
CA SER A 354 -14.26 -5.74 15.49
C SER A 354 -14.78 -4.29 15.50
N SER A 355 -14.05 -3.34 16.09
CA SER A 355 -14.29 -1.90 15.92
C SER A 355 -13.02 -1.17 15.45
N LEU A 356 -12.90 -0.99 14.14
CA LEU A 356 -11.84 -0.18 13.51
C LEU A 356 -11.98 1.32 13.82
N ASP A 357 -13.14 1.75 14.31
CA ASP A 357 -13.45 3.17 14.58
C ASP A 357 -12.47 3.83 15.55
N ASN A 358 -11.80 3.07 16.42
CA ASN A 358 -10.80 3.57 17.38
C ASN A 358 -9.35 3.15 17.08
N PHE A 359 -9.16 2.31 16.06
CA PHE A 359 -7.84 1.88 15.62
C PHE A 359 -7.21 2.96 14.75
N ARG A 360 -5.94 3.29 14.96
CA ARG A 360 -5.24 4.38 14.25
C ARG A 360 -3.89 3.89 13.76
N ILE A 361 -3.67 4.00 12.46
CA ILE A 361 -2.39 3.73 11.80
C ILE A 361 -1.86 5.04 11.22
N ALA A 362 -0.59 5.35 11.45
CA ALA A 362 0.06 6.50 10.82
C ALA A 362 1.28 6.12 9.99
N ASP A 363 1.44 6.82 8.87
CA ASP A 363 2.71 7.00 8.17
C ASP A 363 3.01 8.50 8.07
N LEU A 364 4.04 8.95 8.79
CA LEU A 364 4.39 10.37 8.90
C LEU A 364 5.29 10.86 7.74
N ALA A 365 5.64 9.97 6.81
CA ALA A 365 6.39 10.27 5.60
C ALA A 365 5.88 9.38 4.45
N CYS A 366 4.58 9.48 4.16
CA CYS A 366 3.85 8.41 3.46
C CYS A 366 4.24 8.22 1.99
N GLY A 367 4.87 9.19 1.34
CA GLY A 367 5.29 9.06 -0.05
C GLY A 367 4.14 8.70 -0.97
N SER A 368 4.25 7.56 -1.66
CA SER A 368 3.21 7.00 -2.53
C SER A 368 2.05 6.34 -1.78
N GLY A 369 2.18 6.13 -0.47
CA GLY A 369 1.17 5.46 0.34
C GLY A 369 1.26 3.94 0.31
N THR A 370 2.37 3.35 -0.14
CA THR A 370 2.52 1.88 -0.25
C THR A 370 2.42 1.18 1.10
N LEU A 371 3.03 1.72 2.17
CA LEU A 371 2.88 1.15 3.52
C LEU A 371 1.45 1.31 4.07
N LEU A 372 0.76 2.41 3.73
CA LEU A 372 -0.65 2.60 4.08
C LEU A 372 -1.57 1.64 3.32
N SER A 373 -1.27 1.35 2.05
CA SER A 373 -1.99 0.37 1.23
C SER A 373 -1.76 -1.06 1.72
N ALA A 374 -0.52 -1.41 2.07
CA ALA A 374 -0.20 -2.70 2.71
C ALA A 374 -0.89 -2.83 4.08
N SER A 375 -1.01 -1.73 4.83
CA SER A 375 -1.75 -1.70 6.09
C SER A 375 -3.26 -1.84 5.88
N TYR A 376 -3.82 -1.20 4.85
CA TYR A 376 -5.22 -1.38 4.44
C TYR A 376 -5.52 -2.85 4.14
N ASP A 377 -4.67 -3.52 3.35
CA ASP A 377 -4.79 -4.95 3.05
C ASP A 377 -4.74 -5.80 4.33
N GLY A 378 -3.73 -5.54 5.18
CA GLY A 378 -3.58 -6.24 6.45
C GLY A 378 -4.81 -6.11 7.36
N LEU A 379 -5.40 -4.92 7.43
CA LEU A 379 -6.64 -4.66 8.16
C LEU A 379 -7.84 -5.37 7.52
N LEU A 380 -7.95 -5.36 6.19
CA LEU A 380 -9.05 -6.02 5.48
C LEU A 380 -9.02 -7.52 5.74
N TYR A 381 -7.84 -8.13 5.69
CA TYR A 381 -7.66 -9.52 6.04
C TYR A 381 -8.12 -9.82 7.47
N LEU A 382 -7.70 -9.02 8.45
CA LEU A 382 -8.07 -9.24 9.86
C LEU A 382 -9.58 -9.03 10.07
N TYR A 383 -10.15 -7.96 9.50
CA TYR A 383 -11.58 -7.68 9.55
C TYR A 383 -12.40 -8.82 8.93
N THR A 384 -12.05 -9.26 7.72
CA THR A 384 -12.72 -10.38 7.06
C THR A 384 -12.58 -11.64 7.92
N ARG A 385 -11.37 -12.00 8.37
CA ARG A 385 -11.15 -13.18 9.21
C ARG A 385 -12.01 -13.16 10.47
N ASP A 386 -12.05 -12.04 11.19
CA ASP A 386 -12.75 -11.91 12.47
C ASP A 386 -14.27 -11.98 12.27
N ARG A 387 -14.82 -11.21 11.32
CA ARG A 387 -16.25 -11.25 10.97
C ARG A 387 -16.69 -12.64 10.55
N LEU A 388 -15.87 -13.29 9.72
CA LEU A 388 -16.11 -14.64 9.27
C LEU A 388 -16.12 -15.62 10.47
N LYS A 389 -15.14 -15.56 11.37
CA LYS A 389 -15.12 -16.43 12.57
C LYS A 389 -16.33 -16.24 13.48
N GLU A 390 -16.87 -15.02 13.54
CA GLU A 390 -18.05 -14.67 14.32
C GLU A 390 -19.37 -15.02 13.60
N GLY A 391 -19.31 -15.52 12.35
CA GLY A 391 -20.49 -15.82 11.54
C GLY A 391 -21.25 -14.56 11.10
N LEU A 392 -20.56 -13.43 11.02
CA LEU A 392 -21.13 -12.13 10.66
C LEU A 392 -20.84 -11.79 9.19
N GLU A 393 -21.75 -11.01 8.58
CA GLU A 393 -21.58 -10.51 7.21
C GLU A 393 -20.34 -9.60 7.09
N VAL A 394 -19.64 -9.67 5.96
CA VAL A 394 -18.45 -8.86 5.69
C VAL A 394 -18.84 -7.64 4.85
N ASP A 395 -18.95 -6.48 5.49
CA ASP A 395 -19.24 -5.20 4.81
C ASP A 395 -17.93 -4.53 4.35
N VAL A 396 -17.49 -4.85 3.12
CA VAL A 396 -16.26 -4.31 2.54
C VAL A 396 -16.36 -2.81 2.25
N GLU A 397 -17.55 -2.29 1.93
CA GLU A 397 -17.74 -0.86 1.68
C GLU A 397 -17.70 -0.03 2.97
N GLY A 398 -18.39 -0.51 4.02
CA GLY A 398 -18.34 0.09 5.35
C GLY A 398 -16.94 0.03 5.94
N PHE A 399 -16.26 -1.11 5.81
CA PHE A 399 -14.84 -1.23 6.14
C PHE A 399 -14.00 -0.16 5.45
N HIS A 400 -14.14 -0.02 4.12
CA HIS A 400 -13.35 0.94 3.35
C HIS A 400 -13.57 2.38 3.81
N ARG A 401 -14.82 2.79 4.02
CA ARG A 401 -15.14 4.12 4.55
C ARG A 401 -14.49 4.36 5.92
N THR A 402 -14.68 3.44 6.87
CA THR A 402 -14.10 3.57 8.21
C THR A 402 -12.58 3.63 8.18
N VAL A 403 -11.93 2.82 7.33
CA VAL A 403 -10.47 2.79 7.25
C VAL A 403 -9.92 4.09 6.70
N LEU A 404 -10.48 4.62 5.61
CA LEU A 404 -9.99 5.84 4.98
C LEU A 404 -10.36 7.12 5.76
N GLU A 405 -11.54 7.17 6.37
CA GLU A 405 -12.02 8.36 7.08
C GLU A 405 -11.48 8.47 8.51
N LYS A 406 -11.20 7.34 9.18
CA LYS A 406 -10.87 7.33 10.62
C LYS A 406 -9.55 6.64 10.95
N THR A 407 -9.21 5.55 10.26
CA THR A 407 -8.14 4.65 10.68
C THR A 407 -6.77 5.05 10.16
N LEU A 408 -6.63 5.31 8.86
CA LEU A 408 -5.36 5.63 8.23
C LEU A 408 -5.06 7.13 8.27
N TRP A 409 -3.83 7.46 8.65
CA TRP A 409 -3.30 8.82 8.69
C TRP A 409 -1.98 8.88 7.93
N GLY A 410 -1.88 9.80 6.97
CA GLY A 410 -0.70 9.95 6.12
C GLY A 410 -0.23 11.39 6.08
N LEU A 411 1.06 11.64 6.31
CA LEU A 411 1.68 12.94 6.13
C LEU A 411 2.83 12.86 5.14
N ASP A 412 2.93 13.83 4.24
CA ASP A 412 4.13 14.00 3.40
C ASP A 412 4.41 15.48 3.14
N SER A 413 5.66 15.81 2.89
CA SER A 413 6.09 17.16 2.49
C SER A 413 5.69 17.55 1.06
N LEU A 414 5.44 16.57 0.19
CA LEU A 414 5.15 16.77 -1.22
C LEU A 414 3.64 16.63 -1.50
N ARG A 415 3.04 17.66 -2.10
CA ARG A 415 1.62 17.64 -2.48
C ARG A 415 1.29 16.50 -3.44
N PHE A 416 2.19 16.21 -4.37
CA PHE A 416 2.03 15.09 -5.30
C PHE A 416 2.00 13.73 -4.59
N ALA A 417 2.81 13.55 -3.55
CA ALA A 417 2.86 12.31 -2.76
C ALA A 417 1.52 12.05 -2.07
N THR A 418 0.98 13.07 -1.41
CA THR A 418 -0.33 12.98 -0.73
C THR A 418 -1.49 12.82 -1.72
N TYR A 419 -1.44 13.48 -2.87
CA TYR A 419 -2.42 13.31 -3.95
C TYR A 419 -2.45 11.86 -4.46
N ILE A 420 -1.28 11.31 -4.78
CA ILE A 420 -1.15 9.93 -5.26
C ILE A 420 -1.61 8.95 -4.18
N THR A 421 -1.16 9.12 -2.93
CA THR A 421 -1.58 8.28 -1.80
C THR A 421 -3.10 8.23 -1.67
N THR A 422 -3.76 9.39 -1.71
CA THR A 422 -5.23 9.51 -1.64
C THR A 422 -5.90 8.78 -2.81
N THR A 423 -5.37 8.93 -4.02
CA THR A 423 -5.92 8.31 -5.24
C THR A 423 -5.76 6.78 -5.22
N ILE A 424 -4.59 6.27 -4.81
CA ILE A 424 -4.33 4.84 -4.67
C ILE A 424 -5.27 4.23 -3.63
N LEU A 425 -5.37 4.85 -2.44
CA LEU A 425 -6.25 4.39 -1.38
C LEU A 425 -7.72 4.37 -1.83
N ALA A 426 -8.19 5.39 -2.54
CA ALA A 426 -9.55 5.42 -3.09
C ALA A 426 -9.82 4.27 -4.07
N LEU A 427 -8.83 3.89 -4.88
CA LEU A 427 -8.96 2.84 -5.90
C LEU A 427 -9.06 1.42 -5.31
N HIS A 428 -8.73 1.22 -4.03
CA HIS A 428 -8.94 -0.09 -3.38
C HIS A 428 -10.42 -0.49 -3.30
N ASN A 429 -11.34 0.47 -3.17
CA ASN A 429 -12.78 0.21 -3.28
C ASN A 429 -13.52 1.49 -3.74
N PRO A 430 -13.44 1.84 -5.04
CA PRO A 430 -13.84 3.15 -5.53
C PRO A 430 -15.33 3.45 -5.32
N GLU A 431 -16.19 2.42 -5.33
CA GLU A 431 -17.63 2.58 -5.18
C GLU A 431 -18.03 2.98 -3.74
N ALA A 432 -17.23 2.66 -2.73
CA ALA A 432 -17.55 2.92 -1.31
C ALA A 432 -17.69 4.42 -0.96
N SER A 433 -17.10 5.32 -1.77
CA SER A 433 -17.30 6.78 -1.72
C SER A 433 -17.06 7.41 -0.34
N PRO A 434 -15.84 7.38 0.21
CA PRO A 434 -15.52 8.02 1.49
C PRO A 434 -15.71 9.55 1.41
N GLN A 435 -16.13 10.16 2.52
CA GLN A 435 -16.35 11.61 2.64
C GLN A 435 -15.04 12.39 2.79
N SER A 436 -14.05 11.78 3.44
CA SER A 436 -12.75 12.41 3.70
C SER A 436 -11.66 11.35 3.82
N MET A 437 -10.41 11.78 3.73
CA MET A 437 -9.25 10.95 4.03
C MET A 437 -8.26 11.75 4.88
N ASN A 438 -7.61 11.10 5.85
CA ASN A 438 -6.64 11.77 6.72
C ASN A 438 -5.23 11.78 6.11
N ILE A 439 -5.13 12.15 4.82
CA ILE A 439 -3.88 12.25 4.08
C ILE A 439 -3.57 13.73 3.80
N TYR A 440 -2.48 14.24 4.36
CA TYR A 440 -2.23 15.68 4.41
C TYR A 440 -0.81 16.06 4.02
N THR A 441 -0.70 17.17 3.29
CA THR A 441 0.61 17.75 2.97
C THR A 441 1.12 18.59 4.13
N ALA A 442 2.19 18.14 4.78
CA ALA A 442 2.89 18.83 5.87
C ALA A 442 4.01 19.71 5.28
N PRO A 443 3.88 21.05 5.26
CA PRO A 443 4.81 21.91 4.53
C PRO A 443 6.26 21.81 5.01
N LEU A 444 7.22 21.90 4.09
CA LEU A 444 8.65 21.91 4.38
C LEU A 444 9.29 23.13 3.70
N GLY A 445 9.94 24.00 4.47
CA GLY A 445 10.56 25.23 3.97
C GLY A 445 10.08 26.48 4.68
N ILE A 446 9.94 27.58 3.93
CA ILE A 446 9.50 28.88 4.47
C ILE A 446 8.11 29.24 3.95
N GLY A 447 7.18 29.45 4.87
CA GLY A 447 5.81 29.87 4.57
C GLY A 447 5.71 31.33 4.10
N PRO A 448 4.56 31.74 3.55
CA PRO A 448 4.30 33.11 3.09
C PRO A 448 4.59 34.19 4.15
N ASN A 449 4.34 33.86 5.42
CA ASN A 449 4.56 34.76 6.57
C ASN A 449 5.99 34.69 7.14
N GLY A 450 6.91 33.99 6.46
CA GLY A 450 8.28 33.78 6.93
C GLY A 450 8.43 32.69 8.00
N SER A 451 7.37 31.94 8.30
CA SER A 451 7.39 30.80 9.24
C SER A 451 8.25 29.67 8.69
N VAL A 452 9.02 29.01 9.57
CA VAL A 452 9.82 27.83 9.21
C VAL A 452 8.97 26.59 9.46
N SER A 453 8.85 25.71 8.46
CA SER A 453 8.19 24.41 8.59
C SER A 453 9.15 23.28 8.24
N MET A 454 9.20 22.23 9.04
CA MET A 454 10.08 21.05 8.85
C MET A 454 9.30 19.80 8.42
N GLY A 455 8.13 19.97 7.80
CA GLY A 455 7.22 18.88 7.50
C GLY A 455 6.72 18.21 8.78
N SER A 456 6.61 16.88 8.76
CA SER A 456 6.17 16.09 9.93
C SER A 456 7.08 16.22 11.16
N LEU A 457 8.32 16.70 11.01
CA LEU A 457 9.20 16.95 12.16
C LEU A 457 8.73 18.12 13.03
N ASP A 458 7.85 18.99 12.54
CA ASP A 458 7.23 20.04 13.35
C ASP A 458 6.39 19.46 14.50
N LEU A 459 5.97 18.19 14.41
CA LEU A 459 5.25 17.50 15.48
C LEU A 459 6.06 17.45 16.78
N VAL A 460 7.39 17.39 16.71
CA VAL A 460 8.23 17.46 17.92
C VAL A 460 8.07 18.81 18.61
N GLN A 461 8.11 19.91 17.86
CA GLN A 461 8.02 21.25 18.44
C GLN A 461 6.60 21.61 18.89
N ARG A 462 5.59 21.02 18.25
CA ARG A 462 4.19 21.35 18.48
C ARG A 462 3.59 20.50 19.59
N ILE A 463 3.81 19.19 19.53
CA ILE A 463 3.19 18.19 20.41
C ILE A 463 4.09 17.82 21.58
N LEU A 464 5.40 17.74 21.37
CA LEU A 464 6.35 17.18 22.35
C LEU A 464 7.15 18.25 23.11
N ALA A 465 7.05 19.53 22.73
CA ALA A 465 7.63 20.63 23.51
C ALA A 465 6.97 20.72 24.89
N ASN A 466 7.70 21.24 25.87
CA ASN A 466 7.16 21.52 27.20
C ASN A 466 7.22 23.04 27.49
N PRO A 467 6.08 23.74 27.61
CA PRO A 467 4.71 23.24 27.39
C PRO A 467 4.44 22.97 25.89
N PRO A 468 3.49 22.05 25.57
CA PRO A 468 3.08 21.82 24.18
C PRO A 468 2.49 23.08 23.58
N ARG A 469 2.86 23.41 22.33
CA ARG A 469 2.37 24.62 21.65
C ARG A 469 1.01 24.42 21.00
N SER A 470 0.80 23.27 20.36
CA SER A 470 -0.46 22.91 19.70
C SER A 470 -0.44 21.44 19.30
N ARG A 471 -1.60 20.76 19.26
CA ARG A 471 -1.71 19.43 18.63
C ARG A 471 -1.88 19.48 17.11
N GLY A 472 -2.08 20.68 16.58
CA GLY A 472 -2.33 20.88 15.17
C GLY A 472 -1.08 21.00 14.30
N ILE A 473 -1.06 20.30 13.16
CA ILE A 473 -0.07 20.50 12.09
C ILE A 473 -0.66 21.41 11.00
N ILE A 474 0.17 22.26 10.40
CA ILE A 474 -0.25 23.02 9.22
C ILE A 474 -0.40 22.02 8.08
N ARG A 475 -1.59 21.96 7.50
CA ARG A 475 -1.85 21.32 6.20
C ARG A 475 -2.14 22.38 5.16
N ILE A 476 -2.04 21.97 3.90
CA ILE A 476 -2.52 22.78 2.78
C ILE A 476 -3.73 22.07 2.17
N SER A 477 -4.88 22.74 2.17
CA SER A 477 -6.10 22.17 1.57
C SER A 477 -6.03 22.15 0.05
N ALA A 478 -7.00 21.48 -0.59
CA ALA A 478 -7.13 21.45 -2.04
C ALA A 478 -7.10 22.87 -2.67
N SER A 479 -7.69 23.83 -1.96
CA SER A 479 -7.76 25.26 -2.33
C SER A 479 -6.49 26.08 -2.04
N ARG A 480 -5.39 25.42 -1.65
CA ARG A 480 -4.09 26.03 -1.31
C ARG A 480 -4.12 26.95 -0.08
N LYS A 481 -5.05 26.70 0.86
CA LYS A 481 -5.11 27.43 2.13
C LYS A 481 -4.40 26.65 3.23
N GLU A 482 -3.66 27.37 4.05
CA GLU A 482 -3.09 26.83 5.29
C GLU A 482 -4.22 26.59 6.30
N GLU A 483 -4.32 25.36 6.78
CA GLU A 483 -5.28 24.96 7.80
C GLU A 483 -4.54 24.21 8.90
N ILE A 484 -5.00 24.34 10.14
CA ILE A 484 -4.47 23.57 11.26
C ILE A 484 -5.35 22.35 11.44
N ILE A 485 -4.75 21.16 11.47
CA ILE A 485 -5.45 19.91 11.74
C ILE A 485 -4.89 19.20 12.96
N ASP A 486 -5.77 18.80 13.86
CA ASP A 486 -5.41 18.00 15.01
C ASP A 486 -5.22 16.54 14.61
N LEU A 487 -4.05 15.99 14.94
CA LEU A 487 -3.79 14.56 14.85
C LEU A 487 -4.42 13.83 16.05
N PRO A 488 -4.72 12.53 15.91
CA PRO A 488 -5.03 11.67 17.05
C PRO A 488 -3.96 11.81 18.14
N GLU A 489 -4.38 11.73 19.40
CA GLU A 489 -3.44 11.87 20.53
C GLU A 489 -2.32 10.82 20.47
N ARG A 490 -2.69 9.60 20.09
CA ARG A 490 -1.80 8.45 19.95
C ARG A 490 -2.29 7.50 18.86
N PHE A 491 -1.37 6.72 18.32
CA PHE A 491 -1.61 5.71 17.28
C PHE A 491 -1.39 4.29 17.81
N ASP A 492 -2.17 3.33 17.29
CA ASP A 492 -1.98 1.91 17.60
C ASP A 492 -0.78 1.36 16.83
N LEU A 493 -0.65 1.71 15.56
CA LEU A 493 0.50 1.38 14.72
C LEU A 493 1.06 2.63 14.06
N ILE A 494 2.37 2.79 14.09
CA ILE A 494 3.06 3.74 13.23
C ILE A 494 4.01 2.95 12.33
N ILE A 495 3.78 3.04 11.02
CA ILE A 495 4.53 2.29 10.01
C ILE A 495 5.12 3.27 8.99
N MET A 496 6.43 3.23 8.76
CA MET A 496 7.06 4.18 7.83
C MET A 496 8.41 3.73 7.25
N ASN A 497 8.75 4.31 6.11
CA ASN A 497 10.11 4.37 5.57
C ASN A 497 10.54 5.84 5.52
N PRO A 498 11.16 6.36 6.60
CA PRO A 498 11.43 7.78 6.71
C PRO A 498 12.58 8.19 5.77
N PRO A 499 12.65 9.47 5.39
CA PRO A 499 13.74 9.94 4.52
C PRO A 499 15.13 9.78 5.17
N PHE A 500 16.11 9.36 4.36
CA PHE A 500 17.53 9.24 4.75
C PHE A 500 18.38 10.33 4.12
N THR A 501 18.19 11.59 4.53
CA THR A 501 19.08 12.66 4.08
C THR A 501 20.41 12.60 4.85
N ARG A 502 21.47 12.12 4.19
CA ARG A 502 22.85 12.39 4.63
C ARG A 502 23.22 13.83 4.28
N ALA A 503 24.27 14.37 4.93
CA ALA A 503 24.74 15.74 4.72
C ALA A 503 25.14 16.08 3.27
N THR A 504 25.08 15.13 2.33
CA THR A 504 25.34 15.28 0.90
C THR A 504 24.11 15.71 0.07
N GLY A 505 22.96 15.98 0.69
CA GLY A 505 21.74 16.40 0.00
C GLY A 505 20.98 15.25 -0.69
N ARG A 506 19.68 15.43 -0.97
CA ARG A 506 18.92 14.53 -1.85
C ARG A 506 19.39 14.80 -3.28
N GLY A 507 19.89 13.78 -4.00
CA GLY A 507 20.24 13.90 -5.42
C GLY A 507 21.73 14.04 -5.78
N GLY A 508 22.65 13.64 -4.89
CA GLY A 508 24.07 13.44 -5.27
C GLY A 508 24.87 14.72 -5.63
N ARG A 509 24.29 15.92 -5.55
CA ARG A 509 25.03 17.19 -5.68
C ARG A 509 25.94 17.36 -4.46
N LYS A 510 27.22 16.98 -4.59
CA LYS A 510 28.28 17.11 -3.57
C LYS A 510 28.36 18.51 -2.94
N GLU A 511 27.90 19.55 -3.64
CA GLU A 511 28.05 20.95 -3.23
C GLU A 511 26.86 21.51 -2.43
N SER A 512 25.71 20.83 -2.40
CA SER A 512 24.48 21.47 -1.91
C SER A 512 24.07 21.14 -0.49
N GLY A 513 24.76 20.27 0.27
CA GLY A 513 24.52 20.07 1.72
C GLY A 513 23.10 19.63 2.15
N LEU A 514 22.80 19.60 3.45
CA LEU A 514 21.45 19.31 3.96
C LEU A 514 20.43 20.37 3.50
N PHE A 515 19.22 19.94 3.09
CA PHE A 515 18.19 20.79 2.48
C PHE A 515 18.64 21.56 1.22
N GLY A 516 19.59 21.00 0.45
CA GLY A 516 20.07 21.59 -0.81
C GLY A 516 18.99 21.81 -1.88
N PHE A 517 17.81 21.23 -1.71
CA PHE A 517 16.61 21.46 -2.52
C PHE A 517 15.91 22.81 -2.21
N ILE A 518 16.34 23.55 -1.20
CA ILE A 518 15.87 24.92 -0.94
C ILE A 518 16.85 25.88 -1.59
N VAL A 519 16.45 26.45 -2.72
CA VAL A 519 17.30 27.33 -3.56
C VAL A 519 17.63 28.63 -2.83
N ASP A 520 16.66 29.19 -2.10
CA ASP A 520 16.89 30.42 -1.33
C ASP A 520 17.81 30.14 -0.13
N LYS A 521 19.01 30.74 -0.17
CA LYS A 521 20.06 30.51 0.84
C LYS A 521 19.63 30.97 2.24
N HIS A 522 18.91 32.09 2.36
CA HIS A 522 18.47 32.62 3.64
C HIS A 522 17.38 31.76 4.28
N ALA A 523 16.41 31.34 3.48
CA ALA A 523 15.38 30.38 3.83
C ALA A 523 16.00 29.06 4.29
N ARG A 524 17.00 28.57 3.55
CA ARG A 524 17.74 27.36 3.89
C ARG A 524 18.49 27.49 5.21
N GLU A 525 19.18 28.61 5.44
CA GLU A 525 19.87 28.87 6.71
C GLU A 525 18.90 28.91 7.90
N LYS A 526 17.73 29.54 7.75
CA LYS A 526 16.68 29.53 8.79
C LYS A 526 16.16 28.12 9.09
N LEU A 527 15.95 27.30 8.06
CA LEU A 527 15.56 25.91 8.23
C LEU A 527 16.64 25.11 8.95
N LEU A 528 17.91 25.24 8.54
CA LEU A 528 19.05 24.57 9.16
C LEU A 528 19.19 24.91 10.65
N ARG A 529 18.99 26.19 11.04
CA ARG A 529 19.00 26.60 12.46
C ARG A 529 17.87 25.98 13.27
N SER A 530 16.69 25.83 12.67
CA SER A 530 15.53 25.22 13.34
C SER A 530 15.71 23.71 13.47
N TYR A 531 16.23 23.08 12.42
CA TYR A 531 16.56 21.66 12.38
C TYR A 531 17.70 21.28 13.35
N LYS A 532 18.74 22.13 13.49
CA LYS A 532 19.80 21.92 14.48
C LYS A 532 19.25 21.93 15.91
N ARG A 533 18.39 22.90 16.24
CA ARG A 533 17.72 22.97 17.55
C ARG A 533 16.86 21.74 17.82
N LEU A 534 16.13 21.27 16.81
CA LEU A 534 15.36 20.03 16.90
C LEU A 534 16.27 18.82 17.20
N ARG A 535 17.38 18.67 16.46
CA ARG A 535 18.36 17.59 16.69
C ARG A 535 18.95 17.64 18.10
N GLU A 536 19.30 18.82 18.59
CA GLU A 536 19.83 18.99 19.95
C GLU A 536 18.82 18.57 21.01
N TYR A 537 17.55 18.95 20.84
CA TYR A 537 16.45 18.53 21.72
C TYR A 537 16.26 17.01 21.69
N VAL A 538 16.13 16.40 20.51
CA VAL A 538 15.93 14.95 20.38
C VAL A 538 17.12 14.17 20.94
N ARG A 539 18.36 14.63 20.69
CA ARG A 539 19.56 14.04 21.28
C ARG A 539 19.48 14.01 22.80
N TYR A 540 19.11 15.14 23.41
CA TYR A 540 18.94 15.23 24.87
C TYR A 540 17.86 14.27 25.36
N MET A 541 16.69 14.25 24.72
CA MET A 541 15.60 13.35 25.14
C MET A 541 15.99 11.87 25.04
N LEU A 542 16.74 11.46 24.01
CA LEU A 542 17.21 10.09 23.86
C LEU A 542 18.31 9.72 24.88
N SER A 543 19.23 10.64 25.19
CA SER A 543 20.24 10.41 26.23
C SER A 543 19.64 10.28 27.63
N GLU A 544 18.47 10.87 27.85
CA GLU A 544 17.77 10.84 29.13
C GLU A 544 16.92 9.58 29.36
N THR A 545 16.89 8.64 28.41
CA THR A 545 16.24 7.33 28.58
C THR A 545 16.94 6.49 29.65
N SER A 546 16.26 5.50 30.25
CA SER A 546 16.83 4.66 31.32
C SER A 546 18.09 3.94 30.85
N GLU A 547 18.02 3.24 29.72
CA GLU A 547 19.19 2.58 29.12
C GLU A 547 20.21 3.61 28.62
N GLY A 548 19.76 4.73 28.05
CA GLY A 548 20.64 5.81 27.61
C GLY A 548 21.54 6.30 28.75
N LYS A 549 20.97 6.58 29.93
CA LYS A 549 21.72 7.00 31.12
C LYS A 549 22.64 5.89 31.63
N ALA A 550 22.13 4.67 31.72
CA ALA A 550 22.90 3.53 32.22
C ALA A 550 24.15 3.28 31.36
N PHE A 551 23.99 3.20 30.05
CA PHE A 551 25.12 2.98 29.14
C PHE A 551 26.06 4.18 29.08
N LEU A 552 25.57 5.43 29.08
CA LEU A 552 26.46 6.60 29.07
C LEU A 552 27.35 6.62 30.31
N LYS A 553 26.79 6.28 31.48
CA LYS A 553 27.57 6.15 32.72
C LYS A 553 28.64 5.06 32.61
N GLU A 554 28.33 3.92 32.00
CA GLU A 554 29.30 2.86 31.75
C GLU A 554 30.41 3.33 30.80
N LEU A 555 30.05 3.98 29.69
CA LEU A 555 31.01 4.51 28.73
C LEU A 555 31.95 5.56 29.36
N GLU A 556 31.44 6.41 30.25
CA GLU A 556 32.25 7.40 30.99
C GLU A 556 33.31 6.76 31.90
N THR A 557 33.11 5.51 32.35
CA THR A 557 34.14 4.78 33.11
C THR A 557 35.25 4.21 32.22
N SER A 558 34.95 3.97 30.95
CA SER A 558 35.82 3.22 30.02
C SER A 558 36.45 4.07 28.92
N LEU A 559 35.89 5.25 28.64
CA LEU A 559 36.28 6.12 27.52
C LEU A 559 36.61 7.54 28.01
N SER A 560 37.46 8.23 27.24
CA SER A 560 37.67 9.66 27.43
C SER A 560 36.41 10.46 27.08
N GLY A 561 36.32 11.71 27.54
CA GLY A 561 35.18 12.59 27.24
C GLY A 561 34.94 12.81 25.74
N GLU A 562 35.95 12.69 24.89
CA GLU A 562 35.78 12.71 23.42
C GLU A 562 35.19 11.40 22.90
N GLY A 563 35.60 10.26 23.44
CA GLY A 563 35.04 8.95 23.08
C GLY A 563 33.56 8.84 23.43
N VAL A 564 33.15 9.33 24.61
CA VAL A 564 31.73 9.37 25.02
C VAL A 564 30.91 10.28 24.10
N LYS A 565 31.46 11.45 23.70
CA LYS A 565 30.78 12.38 22.79
C LYS A 565 30.41 11.73 21.46
N THR A 566 31.21 10.81 20.93
CA THR A 566 30.90 10.11 19.67
C THR A 566 29.58 9.33 19.74
N PHE A 567 29.25 8.73 20.89
CA PHE A 567 27.99 8.02 21.11
C PHE A 567 26.76 8.94 21.26
N LEU A 568 26.98 10.22 21.54
CA LEU A 568 25.94 11.25 21.56
C LEU A 568 25.67 11.86 20.18
N GLU A 569 26.52 11.59 19.17
CA GLU A 569 26.37 12.17 17.84
C GLU A 569 25.32 11.47 16.98
N ILE A 570 24.12 12.05 16.90
CA ILE A 570 23.03 11.54 16.05
C ILE A 570 23.11 12.03 14.59
N GLY A 571 24.13 12.82 14.23
CA GLY A 571 24.17 13.55 12.96
C GLY A 571 24.19 12.64 11.71
N GLN A 572 24.96 11.56 11.75
CA GLN A 572 25.09 10.59 10.65
C GLN A 572 23.92 9.62 10.55
N ALA A 573 23.08 9.51 11.60
CA ALA A 573 21.84 8.75 11.53
C ALA A 573 20.79 9.40 10.61
N GLY A 574 20.94 10.70 10.31
CA GLY A 574 20.05 11.41 9.39
C GLY A 574 18.68 11.69 10.01
N GLU A 575 17.68 11.93 9.15
CA GLU A 575 16.30 12.21 9.57
C GLU A 575 15.57 10.97 10.12
N GLY A 576 15.96 9.75 9.70
CA GLY A 576 15.31 8.50 10.14
C GLY A 576 15.26 8.33 11.67
N LEU A 577 16.31 8.74 12.39
CA LEU A 577 16.33 8.73 13.87
C LEU A 577 15.31 9.72 14.47
N LEU A 578 15.11 10.89 13.85
CA LEU A 578 14.14 11.87 14.33
C LEU A 578 12.71 11.38 14.13
N PHE A 579 12.45 10.72 13.01
CA PHE A 579 11.16 10.07 12.75
C PHE A 579 10.90 8.89 13.69
N LEU A 580 11.92 8.08 13.99
CA LEU A 580 11.83 7.01 14.99
C LEU A 580 11.44 7.56 16.37
N TYR A 581 12.07 8.67 16.80
CA TYR A 581 11.73 9.34 18.04
C TYR A 581 10.27 9.82 18.06
N ILE A 582 9.81 10.53 17.02
CA ILE A 582 8.43 11.01 16.94
C ILE A 582 7.44 9.84 16.99
N ALA A 583 7.71 8.76 16.25
CA ALA A 583 6.85 7.58 16.25
C ALA A 583 6.75 6.97 17.64
N GLY A 584 7.89 6.83 18.34
CA GLY A 584 7.87 6.27 19.69
C GLY A 584 7.14 7.13 20.73
N GLU A 585 7.09 8.44 20.53
CA GLU A 585 6.33 9.36 21.39
C GLU A 585 4.83 9.38 21.06
N LEU A 586 4.46 9.17 19.79
CA LEU A 586 3.07 9.18 19.32
C LEU A 586 2.38 7.81 19.33
N VAL A 587 3.10 6.70 19.52
CA VAL A 587 2.49 5.37 19.65
C VAL A 587 1.90 5.17 21.05
N LYS A 588 0.74 4.50 21.14
CA LYS A 588 0.09 4.12 22.41
C LYS A 588 0.96 3.12 23.18
N GLU A 589 0.74 3.04 24.48
CA GLU A 589 1.23 1.93 25.29
C GLU A 589 0.68 0.61 24.76
N GLY A 590 1.53 -0.42 24.64
CA GLY A 590 1.20 -1.66 23.93
C GLY A 590 1.07 -1.55 22.40
N GLY A 591 1.17 -0.33 21.83
CA GLY A 591 1.15 -0.12 20.39
C GLY A 591 2.47 -0.48 19.71
N ARG A 592 2.49 -0.50 18.37
CA ARG A 592 3.66 -0.89 17.60
C ARG A 592 4.22 0.23 16.73
N ILE A 593 5.54 0.21 16.60
CA ILE A 593 6.26 0.90 15.54
C ILE A 593 6.83 -0.12 14.57
N ALA A 594 6.72 0.15 13.28
CA ALA A 594 7.19 -0.71 12.20
C ALA A 594 7.96 0.14 11.18
N PHE A 595 9.20 -0.22 10.90
CA PHE A 595 10.13 0.66 10.21
C PHE A 595 10.96 -0.07 9.16
N VAL A 596 11.17 0.60 8.03
CA VAL A 596 12.32 0.36 7.16
C VAL A 596 13.41 1.36 7.57
N LEU A 597 14.57 0.87 8.00
CA LEU A 597 15.68 1.72 8.45
C LEU A 597 17.02 1.20 7.91
N PRO A 598 18.06 2.04 7.80
CA PRO A 598 19.37 1.60 7.36
C PRO A 598 19.91 0.55 8.33
N ARG A 599 20.60 -0.48 7.83
CA ARG A 599 21.19 -1.55 8.66
C ARG A 599 22.16 -1.01 9.72
N ASN A 600 22.69 0.18 9.52
CA ASN A 600 23.47 0.92 10.51
C ASN A 600 22.71 1.19 11.82
N LEU A 601 21.38 1.09 11.86
CA LEU A 601 20.62 1.06 13.11
C LEU A 601 21.16 -0.02 14.06
N LEU A 602 21.53 -1.18 13.54
CA LEU A 602 21.89 -2.36 14.34
C LEU A 602 23.28 -2.24 15.00
N SER A 603 24.21 -1.49 14.40
CA SER A 603 25.61 -1.45 14.87
C SER A 603 26.27 -0.07 14.85
N GLY A 604 25.74 0.89 14.09
CA GLY A 604 26.35 2.19 13.88
C GLY A 604 26.37 3.04 15.16
N ILE A 605 27.48 3.73 15.40
CA ILE A 605 27.68 4.56 16.59
C ILE A 605 26.65 5.70 16.65
N SER A 606 26.38 6.37 15.54
CA SER A 606 25.37 7.45 15.50
C SER A 606 23.93 7.00 15.72
N TRP A 607 23.67 5.70 15.71
CA TRP A 607 22.37 5.10 16.03
C TRP A 607 22.30 4.56 17.47
N PHE A 608 23.35 4.72 18.26
CA PHE A 608 23.42 4.22 19.64
C PHE A 608 22.27 4.73 20.52
N LEU A 609 21.99 6.03 20.47
CA LEU A 609 20.88 6.62 21.23
C LEU A 609 19.50 6.10 20.77
N ALA A 610 19.34 5.78 19.48
CA ALA A 610 18.12 5.14 18.98
C ALA A 610 17.97 3.71 19.52
N ARG A 611 19.05 2.92 19.54
CA ARG A 611 19.04 1.58 20.15
C ARG A 611 18.75 1.64 21.64
N SER A 612 19.33 2.60 22.35
CA SER A 612 19.08 2.81 23.78
C SER A 612 17.61 3.16 24.04
N PHE A 613 17.01 4.01 23.19
CA PHE A 613 15.59 4.34 23.27
C PHE A 613 14.68 3.14 23.01
N LEU A 614 14.97 2.34 21.98
CA LEU A 614 14.25 1.09 21.72
C LEU A 614 14.36 0.14 22.91
N ALA A 615 15.57 -0.12 23.40
CA ALA A 615 15.82 -1.00 24.54
C ALA A 615 15.23 -0.49 25.87
N SER A 616 14.91 0.81 25.98
CA SER A 616 14.32 1.38 27.20
C SER A 616 12.79 1.28 27.24
N ARG A 617 12.13 1.28 26.08
CA ARG A 617 10.68 1.53 25.99
C ARG A 617 9.94 0.58 25.06
N PHE A 618 10.65 -0.33 24.39
CA PHE A 618 10.07 -1.19 23.38
C PHE A 618 10.59 -2.62 23.48
N HIS A 619 9.66 -3.57 23.52
CA HIS A 619 9.96 -4.95 23.19
C HIS A 619 10.23 -5.03 21.67
N LEU A 620 11.47 -5.34 21.30
CA LEU A 620 11.86 -5.56 19.91
C LEU A 620 11.36 -6.94 19.47
N GLU A 621 10.26 -6.99 18.71
CA GLU A 621 9.62 -8.24 18.31
C GLU A 621 10.29 -8.84 17.07
N TYR A 622 10.64 -8.02 16.08
CA TYR A 622 11.26 -8.47 14.83
C TYR A 622 12.42 -7.58 14.37
N VAL A 623 13.49 -8.22 13.90
CA VAL A 623 14.55 -7.62 13.09
C VAL A 623 14.75 -8.49 11.85
N ILE A 624 14.51 -7.94 10.67
CA ILE A 624 14.64 -8.66 9.40
C ILE A 624 15.72 -7.99 8.56
N VAL A 625 16.67 -8.77 8.07
CA VAL A 625 17.73 -8.34 7.15
C VAL A 625 17.69 -9.18 5.88
N SER A 626 18.20 -8.64 4.78
CA SER A 626 18.36 -9.36 3.51
C SER A 626 19.85 -9.59 3.22
N ASN A 627 20.17 -10.83 2.82
CA ASN A 627 21.44 -11.22 2.21
C ASN A 627 21.22 -11.86 0.82
N ASP A 628 20.17 -11.43 0.11
CA ASP A 628 19.84 -11.90 -1.23
C ASP A 628 20.89 -11.43 -2.26
N PRO A 629 21.61 -12.35 -2.94
CA PRO A 629 22.62 -11.99 -3.93
C PRO A 629 22.05 -11.52 -5.27
N GLU A 630 20.79 -11.86 -5.58
CA GLU A 630 20.13 -11.51 -6.84
C GLU A 630 19.36 -10.20 -6.72
N GLU A 631 18.55 -10.06 -5.67
CA GLU A 631 17.64 -8.91 -5.49
C GLU A 631 18.22 -7.84 -4.54
N GLY A 632 19.39 -8.09 -3.94
CA GLY A 632 20.14 -7.13 -3.12
C GLY A 632 19.74 -7.04 -1.64
N TYR A 633 20.44 -6.14 -0.93
CA TYR A 633 20.41 -6.03 0.54
C TYR A 633 19.42 -4.99 1.10
N GLY A 634 18.79 -4.22 0.22
CA GLY A 634 17.80 -3.19 0.57
C GLY A 634 16.37 -3.74 0.56
N PHE A 635 15.49 -3.07 1.29
CA PHE A 635 14.03 -3.27 1.28
C PHE A 635 13.32 -2.14 0.51
N SER A 636 14.06 -1.10 0.12
CA SER A 636 13.65 -0.05 -0.79
C SER A 636 14.16 -0.31 -2.20
N GLU A 637 13.41 0.18 -3.19
CA GLU A 637 13.83 0.22 -4.58
C GLU A 637 14.95 1.23 -4.79
N SER A 638 15.81 0.96 -5.78
CA SER A 638 16.81 1.91 -6.28
C SER A 638 17.82 2.40 -5.23
N THR A 639 18.09 1.59 -4.20
CA THR A 639 19.09 1.88 -3.16
C THR A 639 20.19 0.81 -3.11
N ASP A 640 21.44 1.25 -3.03
CA ASP A 640 22.58 0.38 -2.68
C ASP A 640 22.76 0.28 -1.16
N LEU A 641 21.94 0.98 -0.37
CA LEU A 641 22.02 0.94 1.09
C LEU A 641 21.45 -0.38 1.59
N SER A 642 22.22 -1.07 2.43
CA SER A 642 21.68 -2.18 3.21
C SER A 642 20.71 -1.64 4.27
N GLU A 643 19.52 -2.23 4.32
CA GLU A 643 18.43 -1.83 5.20
C GLU A 643 18.02 -3.00 6.11
N CYS A 644 17.19 -2.71 7.10
CA CYS A 644 16.54 -3.68 7.97
C CYS A 644 15.08 -3.29 8.18
N LEU A 645 14.23 -4.30 8.33
CA LEU A 645 12.87 -4.12 8.82
C LEU A 645 12.88 -4.32 10.33
N VAL A 646 12.23 -3.43 11.06
CA VAL A 646 12.12 -3.50 12.53
C VAL A 646 10.67 -3.36 12.94
N ILE A 647 10.21 -4.25 13.82
CA ILE A 647 8.91 -4.13 14.49
C ILE A 647 9.17 -4.16 15.99
N ALA A 648 8.68 -3.14 16.69
CA ALA A 648 8.84 -3.04 18.13
C ALA A 648 7.53 -2.59 18.78
N ARG A 649 7.16 -3.24 19.88
CA ARG A 649 5.95 -2.94 20.65
C ARG A 649 6.32 -2.11 21.86
N ARG A 650 5.63 -1.00 22.08
CA ARG A 650 5.82 -0.14 23.25
C ARG A 650 5.46 -0.92 24.51
N VAL A 651 6.34 -0.86 25.50
CA VAL A 651 6.15 -1.51 26.80
C VAL A 651 6.50 -0.52 27.93
N ASP A 652 5.68 -0.54 28.97
CA ASP A 652 5.95 0.19 30.22
C ASP A 652 7.10 -0.45 31.00
N LYS A 653 7.16 -1.79 30.99
CA LYS A 653 8.27 -2.56 31.54
C LYS A 653 8.56 -3.78 30.67
N HIS A 654 9.84 -4.15 30.63
CA HIS A 654 10.26 -5.41 30.05
C HIS A 654 9.86 -6.59 30.93
N VAL A 655 9.53 -7.71 30.29
CA VAL A 655 9.28 -9.01 30.95
C VAL A 655 10.28 -10.06 30.47
N GLU A 656 10.62 -11.03 31.33
CA GLU A 656 11.70 -12.00 31.06
C GLU A 656 11.42 -12.93 29.87
N ASP A 657 10.15 -13.12 29.50
CA ASP A 657 9.73 -13.99 28.39
C ASP A 657 9.64 -13.28 27.04
N GLU A 658 10.05 -12.00 26.95
CA GLU A 658 10.17 -11.29 25.68
C GLU A 658 11.12 -12.02 24.72
N ARG A 659 10.61 -12.33 23.53
CA ARG A 659 11.39 -12.96 22.45
C ARG A 659 11.52 -12.02 21.28
N THR A 660 12.72 -11.91 20.73
CA THR A 660 12.99 -11.21 19.48
C THR A 660 13.22 -12.23 18.37
N CYS A 661 12.49 -12.10 17.27
CA CYS A 661 12.74 -12.86 16.05
C CYS A 661 13.75 -12.10 15.18
N ILE A 662 14.91 -12.68 14.94
CA ILE A 662 15.90 -12.16 13.99
C ILE A 662 15.88 -13.05 12.75
N ALA A 663 15.44 -12.49 11.63
CA ALA A 663 15.31 -13.22 10.36
C ALA A 663 16.31 -12.69 9.32
N ASN A 664 16.99 -13.61 8.64
CA ASN A 664 17.85 -13.30 7.51
C ASN A 664 17.23 -13.89 6.24
N LEU A 665 16.76 -13.03 5.35
CA LEU A 665 16.21 -13.42 4.06
C LEU A 665 17.37 -13.75 3.12
N VAL A 666 17.53 -15.04 2.82
CA VAL A 666 18.46 -15.51 1.78
C VAL A 666 17.93 -15.29 0.37
N ARG A 667 16.60 -15.14 0.26
CA ARG A 667 15.87 -14.73 -0.94
C ARG A 667 14.73 -13.81 -0.52
N LYS A 668 14.57 -12.67 -1.19
CA LYS A 668 13.48 -11.72 -0.96
C LYS A 668 12.23 -12.14 -1.75
N PRO A 669 11.03 -11.86 -1.22
CA PRO A 669 9.80 -12.00 -2.00
C PRO A 669 9.82 -11.03 -3.18
N LYS A 670 9.35 -11.49 -4.33
CA LYS A 670 9.30 -10.74 -5.60
C LYS A 670 7.96 -10.05 -5.83
N THR A 671 6.89 -10.54 -5.21
CA THR A 671 5.55 -9.93 -5.29
C THR A 671 4.98 -9.73 -3.88
N ALA A 672 3.89 -8.97 -3.79
CA ALA A 672 3.20 -8.75 -2.51
C ALA A 672 2.58 -10.03 -1.92
N LEU A 673 2.38 -11.05 -2.76
CA LEU A 673 1.72 -12.31 -2.42
C LEU A 673 2.70 -13.41 -1.98
N GLU A 674 3.98 -13.30 -2.34
CA GLU A 674 5.07 -14.13 -1.80
C GLU A 674 5.41 -13.71 -0.36
#